data_AF-A0A653U714-F1
#
_entry.id   AF-A0A653U714-F1
#
_cell.length_a   1.000
_cell.length_b   1.000
_cell.length_c   1.000
_cell.angle_alpha   90.00
_cell.angle_beta   90.00
_cell.angle_gamma   90.00
#
_symmetry.space_group_name_H-M   'P 1'
#
loop_
_entity.id
_entity.type
_entity.pdbx_description
1 polymer ?
#
loop_
_entity_poly.entity_id
_entity_poly.type
_entity_poly.pdbx_seq_one_letter_code
_entity_poly.pdbx_strand_id
1 'polypeptide(L)'
;MRFIGNKELITTDILELLDEKKLTHRQLTLFDAFCGTGAVSVATQNAFNIIANDMLRWSTIYTKGRVCANICNFETLGFDPFEFLNSNNTILESFFFKNYSPGASERMYFTAENAGRIDYFRNQIEEWKEAHLINENEYSYLLASLIESVSVVSNTAGVYGAFLKKWDSRALKPIQFKKVATSNSFPNEVDFLNSKIEDIISEVECDILYLDPPYTQNQYGTQYHLLETLILNDNPDISAITGSRSTTPMRSDWSKDYKSHILFDKVIAKTKAKYIIFSYSQDGFMSKSFIEASLKRYGKSETYLCKNISYKKYTNFKSKANKDHNEYLFFIEKKDEIEVTYESPLNYIGSKAKMISNIKRELPENFNTFIDAFGGGFNVGINIKANRVVYNDLNHFVCELVESFKTNDTYQYISYIKRMINKFGLEASKADSYIKARDYYNSLPINKKDPKLLYTIILYGFNQQIRFNGNHEFNNPVGMRWFNDKVLEKMISFSRAIKEKNVHFESKNYSELYYEADKNTFTYLDPPYMLTTGSYNDGKRGFQGWNIETERKLFDFVDKLNREGKSFMISYVLEHNGKFNLELDKWISERRYELINLEPIVGNNRKEILITNFSINADSTFYNKEQISERRIISKLTDTYHSS
;
A
#
# COMPACT_ATOMS: atom_id res chain seq x y z
N MET A 1 -4.68 24.14 -20.60
CA MET A 1 -5.69 23.19 -21.10
C MET A 1 -6.74 22.85 -20.02
N ARG A 2 -7.95 22.41 -20.40
CA ARG A 2 -8.92 21.83 -19.43
C ARG A 2 -8.49 20.40 -19.10
N PHE A 3 -8.40 20.09 -17.81
CA PHE A 3 -8.02 18.77 -17.32
C PHE A 3 -8.75 18.47 -16.00
N ILE A 4 -9.42 17.33 -15.93
CA ILE A 4 -10.01 16.77 -14.71
C ILE A 4 -8.89 16.55 -13.69
N GLY A 5 -9.02 17.13 -12.50
CA GLY A 5 -8.08 16.92 -11.41
C GLY A 5 -6.83 17.81 -11.45
N ASN A 6 -6.76 18.82 -12.34
CA ASN A 6 -5.64 19.77 -12.39
C ASN A 6 -5.34 20.40 -11.01
N LYS A 7 -4.06 20.41 -10.63
CA LYS A 7 -3.56 20.87 -9.32
C LYS A 7 -3.04 22.30 -9.28
N GLU A 8 -3.15 23.07 -10.36
CA GLU A 8 -2.75 24.49 -10.40
C GLU A 8 -3.34 25.34 -9.26
N LEU A 9 -4.55 25.01 -8.77
CA LEU A 9 -5.18 25.76 -7.68
C LEU A 9 -4.62 25.46 -6.28
N ILE A 10 -3.84 24.39 -6.11
CA ILE A 10 -3.31 23.99 -4.80
C ILE A 10 -1.77 23.96 -4.76
N THR A 11 -1.10 24.36 -5.84
CA THR A 11 0.37 24.37 -5.88
C THR A 11 0.97 25.29 -4.83
N THR A 12 0.29 26.40 -4.51
CA THR A 12 0.70 27.31 -3.44
C THR A 12 0.67 26.62 -2.09
N ASP A 13 -0.43 25.92 -1.75
CA ASP A 13 -0.54 25.18 -0.49
C ASP A 13 0.52 24.07 -0.37
N ILE A 14 0.89 23.44 -1.49
CA ILE A 14 1.95 22.42 -1.53
C ILE A 14 3.32 23.05 -1.24
N LEU A 15 3.64 24.18 -1.87
CA LEU A 15 4.90 24.89 -1.63
C LEU A 15 4.98 25.42 -0.20
N GLU A 16 3.92 26.03 0.31
CA GLU A 16 3.85 26.50 1.70
C GLU A 16 4.05 25.35 2.69
N LEU A 17 3.44 24.18 2.44
CA LEU A 17 3.65 22.99 3.25
C LEU A 17 5.12 22.52 3.23
N LEU A 18 5.75 22.51 2.06
CA LEU A 18 7.17 22.15 1.92
C LEU A 18 8.08 23.15 2.65
N ASP A 19 7.80 24.44 2.55
CA ASP A 19 8.51 25.52 3.26
C ASP A 19 8.35 25.41 4.79
N GLU A 20 7.12 25.20 5.28
CA GLU A 20 6.82 24.97 6.70
C GLU A 20 7.60 23.77 7.27
N LYS A 21 7.78 22.74 6.45
CA LYS A 21 8.56 21.54 6.81
C LYS A 21 10.06 21.69 6.55
N LYS A 22 10.50 22.85 6.05
CA LYS A 22 11.90 23.15 5.70
C LYS A 22 12.47 22.12 4.74
N LEU A 23 11.71 21.81 3.70
CA LEU A 23 12.08 20.84 2.67
C LEU A 23 12.42 21.50 1.34
N THR A 24 12.30 22.82 1.18
CA THR A 24 12.60 23.51 -0.08
C THR A 24 14.10 23.71 -0.30
N HIS A 25 14.76 22.66 -0.78
CA HIS A 25 16.20 22.62 -1.01
C HIS A 25 16.55 22.00 -2.36
N ARG A 26 17.35 22.71 -3.17
CA ARG A 26 17.70 22.30 -4.55
C ARG A 26 18.45 20.97 -4.68
N GLN A 27 19.00 20.46 -3.58
CA GLN A 27 19.69 19.16 -3.54
C GLN A 27 18.72 17.99 -3.34
N LEU A 28 17.48 18.26 -2.92
CA LEU A 28 16.47 17.23 -2.72
C LEU A 28 15.77 16.91 -4.05
N THR A 29 15.40 15.65 -4.20
CA THR A 29 14.67 15.15 -5.36
C THR A 29 13.21 14.93 -5.00
N LEU A 30 12.32 15.63 -5.72
CA LEU A 30 10.88 15.48 -5.64
C LEU A 30 10.40 14.60 -6.80
N PHE A 31 9.71 13.51 -6.45
CA PHE A 31 9.09 12.62 -7.42
C PHE A 31 7.59 12.89 -7.53
N ASP A 32 7.18 13.51 -8.65
CA ASP A 32 5.79 13.70 -9.05
C ASP A 32 5.29 12.43 -9.76
N ALA A 33 4.73 11.50 -8.98
CA ALA A 33 4.44 10.14 -9.43
C ALA A 33 3.25 10.02 -10.40
N PHE A 34 2.40 11.05 -10.46
CA PHE A 34 1.21 11.15 -11.30
C PHE A 34 1.13 12.55 -11.91
N CYS A 35 2.09 12.88 -12.76
CA CYS A 35 2.34 14.26 -13.13
C CYS A 35 1.18 14.91 -13.91
N GLY A 36 0.39 14.13 -14.67
CA GLY A 36 -0.80 14.62 -15.35
C GLY A 36 -0.53 15.82 -16.28
N THR A 37 -0.81 17.03 -15.81
CA THR A 37 -0.52 18.29 -16.54
C THR A 37 0.78 18.97 -16.14
N GLY A 38 1.53 18.39 -15.21
CA GLY A 38 2.81 18.91 -14.71
C GLY A 38 2.69 20.10 -13.75
N ALA A 39 1.50 20.38 -13.21
CA ALA A 39 1.27 21.56 -12.37
C ALA A 39 2.20 21.61 -11.15
N VAL A 40 2.35 20.49 -10.44
CA VAL A 40 3.21 20.39 -9.26
C VAL A 40 4.68 20.42 -9.66
N SER A 41 5.07 19.57 -10.63
CA SER A 41 6.42 19.59 -11.21
C SER A 41 6.91 21.00 -11.57
N VAL A 42 6.09 21.78 -12.30
CA VAL A 42 6.44 23.15 -12.71
C VAL A 42 6.51 24.11 -11.53
N ALA A 43 5.61 23.98 -10.55
CA ALA A 43 5.60 24.84 -9.37
C ALA A 43 6.82 24.58 -8.46
N THR A 44 7.32 23.35 -8.41
CA THR A 44 8.40 22.94 -7.50
C THR A 44 9.78 22.90 -8.16
N GLN A 45 9.90 22.97 -9.50
CA GLN A 45 11.18 22.83 -10.22
C GLN A 45 12.28 23.84 -9.85
N ASN A 46 11.92 24.97 -9.22
CA ASN A 46 12.92 25.92 -8.72
C ASN A 46 13.60 25.47 -7.43
N ALA A 47 12.92 24.63 -6.65
CA ALA A 47 13.33 24.24 -5.31
C ALA A 47 13.89 22.82 -5.26
N PHE A 48 13.74 22.00 -6.31
CA PHE A 48 14.08 20.57 -6.29
C PHE A 48 14.65 20.09 -7.63
N ASN A 49 15.37 18.96 -7.58
CA ASN A 49 15.46 18.06 -8.73
C ASN A 49 14.11 17.39 -8.94
N ILE A 50 13.66 17.24 -10.19
CA ILE A 50 12.32 16.72 -10.49
C ILE A 50 12.43 15.37 -11.20
N ILE A 51 11.78 14.37 -10.64
CA ILE A 51 11.40 13.17 -11.38
C ILE A 51 9.90 13.27 -11.61
N ALA A 52 9.43 13.13 -12.85
CA ALA A 52 8.01 13.14 -13.16
C ALA A 52 7.60 11.84 -13.85
N ASN A 53 6.50 11.25 -13.42
CA ASN A 53 5.95 10.03 -14.01
C ASN A 53 4.46 10.15 -14.31
N ASP A 54 4.03 9.54 -15.39
CA ASP A 54 2.62 9.19 -15.61
C ASP A 54 2.54 7.90 -16.42
N MET A 55 1.43 7.17 -16.33
CA MET A 55 1.18 6.02 -17.20
C MET A 55 0.82 6.46 -18.61
N LEU A 56 0.18 7.62 -18.79
CA LEU A 56 -0.20 8.14 -20.10
C LEU A 56 0.96 8.91 -20.72
N ARG A 57 1.33 8.56 -21.96
CA ARG A 57 2.48 9.16 -22.63
C ARG A 57 2.29 10.65 -22.86
N TRP A 58 1.06 11.07 -23.18
CA TRP A 58 0.78 12.49 -23.39
C TRP A 58 1.04 13.32 -22.12
N SER A 59 0.76 12.77 -20.93
CA SER A 59 0.96 13.47 -19.66
C SER A 59 2.45 13.68 -19.34
N THR A 60 3.27 12.65 -19.55
CA THR A 60 4.73 12.76 -19.39
C THR A 60 5.33 13.77 -20.38
N ILE A 61 4.97 13.68 -21.68
CA ILE A 61 5.48 14.59 -22.71
C ILE A 61 5.03 16.03 -22.45
N TYR A 62 3.77 16.22 -22.09
CA TYR A 62 3.22 17.53 -21.77
C TYR A 62 3.94 18.17 -20.57
N THR A 63 4.16 17.38 -19.51
CA THR A 63 4.89 17.82 -18.31
C THR A 63 6.34 18.18 -18.66
N LYS A 64 7.05 17.33 -19.42
CA LYS A 64 8.41 17.62 -19.89
C LYS A 64 8.48 18.91 -20.69
N GLY A 65 7.55 19.12 -21.62
CA GLY A 65 7.49 20.34 -22.41
C GLY A 65 7.29 21.59 -21.57
N ARG A 66 6.50 21.53 -20.50
CA ARG A 66 6.32 22.67 -19.56
C ARG A 66 7.56 22.92 -18.72
N VAL A 67 8.12 21.87 -18.13
CA VAL A 67 9.28 21.96 -17.22
C VAL A 67 10.51 22.49 -17.96
N CYS A 68 10.77 21.98 -19.16
CA CYS A 68 11.95 22.33 -19.96
C CYS A 68 11.73 23.53 -20.89
N ALA A 69 10.60 24.23 -20.83
CA ALA A 69 10.25 25.25 -21.82
C ALA A 69 11.29 26.38 -21.93
N ASN A 70 11.83 26.85 -20.80
CA ASN A 70 12.78 27.96 -20.77
C ASN A 70 14.20 27.61 -21.24
N ILE A 71 14.50 26.31 -21.41
CA ILE A 71 15.78 25.84 -21.95
C ILE A 71 15.68 25.44 -23.42
N CYS A 72 14.51 25.64 -24.06
CA CYS A 72 14.30 25.38 -25.48
C CYS A 72 14.56 26.67 -26.28
N ASN A 73 15.67 26.72 -27.02
CA ASN A 73 16.11 27.91 -27.76
C ASN A 73 15.96 27.76 -29.30
N PHE A 74 15.78 26.54 -29.81
CA PHE A 74 15.65 26.23 -31.23
C PHE A 74 16.85 26.70 -32.07
N GLU A 75 18.05 26.69 -31.49
CA GLU A 75 19.28 27.16 -32.16
C GLU A 75 19.59 26.39 -33.46
N THR A 76 19.39 25.07 -33.45
CA THR A 76 19.65 24.22 -34.64
C THR A 76 18.58 24.42 -35.72
N LEU A 77 17.33 24.70 -35.32
CA LEU A 77 16.24 24.99 -36.24
C LEU A 77 16.43 26.35 -36.93
N GLY A 78 16.98 27.34 -36.22
CA GLY A 78 17.40 28.63 -36.78
C GLY A 78 16.28 29.66 -37.00
N PHE A 79 15.04 29.36 -36.61
CA PHE A 79 13.89 30.27 -36.67
C PHE A 79 12.91 30.00 -35.52
N ASP A 80 12.00 30.94 -35.22
CA ASP A 80 10.93 30.70 -34.24
C ASP A 80 9.88 29.73 -34.83
N PRO A 81 9.76 28.49 -34.33
CA PRO A 81 8.81 27.51 -34.86
C PRO A 81 7.35 27.95 -34.71
N PHE A 82 7.03 28.77 -33.72
CA PHE A 82 5.68 29.27 -33.49
C PHE A 82 5.29 30.30 -34.54
N GLU A 83 6.21 31.18 -34.94
CA GLU A 83 5.98 32.10 -36.05
C GLU A 83 5.86 31.34 -37.36
N PHE A 84 6.76 30.38 -37.61
CA PHE A 84 6.74 29.55 -38.82
C PHE A 84 5.41 28.81 -39.00
N LEU A 85 4.95 28.07 -37.98
CA LEU A 85 3.72 27.27 -38.06
C LEU A 85 2.46 28.14 -38.21
N ASN A 86 2.48 29.37 -37.70
CA ASN A 86 1.37 30.31 -37.82
C ASN A 86 1.44 31.21 -39.08
N SER A 87 2.57 31.24 -39.78
CA SER A 87 2.77 32.09 -40.97
C SER A 87 2.01 31.62 -42.22
N ASN A 88 1.51 30.38 -42.21
CA ASN A 88 0.79 29.77 -43.32
C ASN A 88 -0.50 29.08 -42.84
N ASN A 89 -1.36 28.76 -43.81
CA ASN A 89 -2.62 28.04 -43.60
C ASN A 89 -2.56 26.61 -44.18
N THR A 90 -1.36 26.02 -44.27
CA THR A 90 -1.19 24.66 -44.81
C THR A 90 -1.98 23.66 -43.98
N ILE A 91 -2.68 22.76 -44.68
CA ILE A 91 -3.43 21.64 -44.11
C ILE A 91 -2.90 20.34 -44.69
N LEU A 92 -2.90 19.28 -43.87
CA LEU A 92 -2.67 17.91 -44.32
C LEU A 92 -3.90 17.06 -44.01
N GLU A 93 -4.42 16.31 -44.98
CA GLU A 93 -5.59 15.45 -44.78
C GLU A 93 -5.16 14.05 -44.30
N SER A 94 -4.59 14.00 -43.09
CA SER A 94 -4.08 12.76 -42.48
C SER A 94 -5.06 12.22 -41.43
N PHE A 95 -4.55 11.57 -40.37
CA PHE A 95 -5.35 10.81 -39.42
C PHE A 95 -6.41 11.66 -38.70
N PHE A 96 -6.06 12.86 -38.21
CA PHE A 96 -7.02 13.69 -37.48
C PHE A 96 -8.10 14.24 -38.40
N PHE A 97 -7.73 14.71 -39.59
CA PHE A 97 -8.69 15.13 -40.61
C PHE A 97 -9.67 14.01 -40.93
N LYS A 98 -9.15 12.83 -41.23
CA LYS A 98 -9.96 11.68 -41.67
C LYS A 98 -10.86 11.14 -40.58
N ASN A 99 -10.40 11.12 -39.32
CA ASN A 99 -11.07 10.37 -38.26
C ASN A 99 -11.73 11.22 -37.18
N TYR A 100 -11.32 12.47 -36.99
CA TYR A 100 -11.79 13.33 -35.89
C TYR A 100 -12.48 14.60 -36.37
N SER A 101 -12.82 14.67 -37.65
CA SER A 101 -13.54 15.80 -38.24
C SER A 101 -14.57 15.38 -39.28
N PRO A 102 -15.49 16.31 -39.65
CA PRO A 102 -16.40 16.15 -40.79
C PRO A 102 -15.73 16.06 -42.17
N GLY A 103 -14.40 16.12 -42.26
CA GLY A 103 -13.65 16.06 -43.52
C GLY A 103 -13.74 14.68 -44.19
N ALA A 104 -13.71 13.60 -43.41
CA ALA A 104 -13.94 12.24 -43.93
C ALA A 104 -14.66 11.30 -42.94
N SER A 105 -15.26 11.85 -41.87
CA SER A 105 -16.06 11.09 -40.90
C SER A 105 -17.27 11.90 -40.43
N GLU A 106 -18.16 11.30 -39.66
CA GLU A 106 -19.28 12.03 -39.01
C GLU A 106 -18.88 12.68 -37.67
N ARG A 107 -17.62 12.54 -37.25
CA ARG A 107 -17.17 12.98 -35.92
C ARG A 107 -16.85 14.46 -35.94
N MET A 108 -17.26 15.15 -34.89
CA MET A 108 -17.17 16.60 -34.80
C MET A 108 -16.25 17.01 -33.65
N TYR A 109 -15.08 16.38 -33.46
CA TYR A 109 -14.13 16.86 -32.45
C TYR A 109 -13.50 18.19 -32.87
N PHE A 110 -13.22 18.33 -34.17
CA PHE A 110 -12.66 19.53 -34.78
C PHE A 110 -13.36 19.81 -36.11
N THR A 111 -13.32 21.06 -36.58
CA THR A 111 -13.66 21.35 -37.98
C THR A 111 -12.64 20.68 -38.91
N ALA A 112 -13.02 20.45 -40.17
CA ALA A 112 -12.12 19.84 -41.15
C ALA A 112 -10.81 20.64 -41.31
N GLU A 113 -10.93 21.97 -41.37
CA GLU A 113 -9.78 22.89 -41.44
C GLU A 113 -8.88 22.76 -40.20
N ASN A 114 -9.45 22.80 -38.98
CA ASN A 114 -8.65 22.68 -37.75
C ASN A 114 -7.99 21.30 -37.64
N ALA A 115 -8.67 20.23 -38.03
CA ALA A 115 -8.09 18.90 -38.04
C ALA A 115 -6.93 18.77 -39.04
N GLY A 116 -7.07 19.34 -40.24
CA GLY A 116 -6.00 19.35 -41.23
C GLY A 116 -4.79 20.20 -40.81
N ARG A 117 -5.03 21.30 -40.08
CA ARG A 117 -3.97 22.08 -39.44
C ARG A 117 -3.26 21.30 -38.34
N ILE A 118 -3.98 20.53 -37.53
CA ILE A 118 -3.40 19.66 -36.48
C ILE A 118 -2.48 18.61 -37.11
N ASP A 119 -2.94 17.96 -38.19
CA ASP A 119 -2.13 16.99 -38.94
C ASP A 119 -0.87 17.66 -39.52
N TYR A 120 -0.98 18.87 -40.10
CA TYR A 120 0.18 19.65 -40.57
C TYR A 120 1.18 19.95 -39.44
N PHE A 121 0.72 20.51 -38.31
CA PHE A 121 1.58 20.81 -37.18
C PHE A 121 2.30 19.56 -36.66
N ARG A 122 1.56 18.47 -36.51
CA ARG A 122 2.13 17.23 -35.99
C ARG A 122 3.19 16.66 -36.94
N ASN A 123 2.89 16.63 -38.24
CA ASN A 123 3.82 16.17 -39.27
C ASN A 123 5.09 17.04 -39.30
N GLN A 124 4.94 18.37 -39.29
CA GLN A 124 6.09 19.27 -39.35
C GLN A 124 7.02 19.13 -38.14
N ILE A 125 6.47 18.95 -36.94
CA ILE A 125 7.26 18.68 -35.73
C ILE A 125 8.01 17.34 -35.84
N GLU A 126 7.40 16.33 -36.47
CA GLU A 126 8.08 15.05 -36.69
C GLU A 126 9.22 15.17 -37.70
N GLU A 127 9.00 15.85 -38.82
CA GLU A 127 10.04 16.12 -39.82
C GLU A 127 11.26 16.83 -39.21
N TRP A 128 11.03 17.84 -38.35
CA TRP A 128 12.13 18.53 -37.66
C TRP A 128 12.89 17.60 -36.71
N LYS A 129 12.20 16.69 -36.03
CA LYS A 129 12.84 15.70 -35.16
C LYS A 129 13.66 14.69 -35.95
N GLU A 130 13.08 14.11 -37.00
CA GLU A 130 13.74 13.11 -37.87
C GLU A 130 14.95 13.70 -38.59
N ALA A 131 14.89 14.98 -38.97
CA ALA A 131 16.01 15.73 -39.55
C ALA A 131 17.04 16.20 -38.51
N HIS A 132 16.87 15.87 -37.22
CA HIS A 132 17.72 16.30 -36.11
C HIS A 132 17.86 17.84 -35.99
N LEU A 133 16.83 18.59 -36.37
CA LEU A 133 16.79 20.05 -36.25
C LEU A 133 16.31 20.54 -34.88
N ILE A 134 15.70 19.66 -34.10
CA ILE A 134 15.26 19.91 -32.73
C ILE A 134 15.69 18.77 -31.82
N ASN A 135 16.03 19.09 -30.57
CA ASN A 135 16.37 18.10 -29.55
C ASN A 135 15.12 17.55 -28.83
N GLU A 136 15.30 16.57 -27.94
CA GLU A 136 14.19 15.93 -27.23
C GLU A 136 13.39 16.87 -26.30
N ASN A 137 14.02 17.91 -25.73
CA ASN A 137 13.32 18.91 -24.92
C ASN A 137 12.48 19.84 -25.80
N GLU A 138 13.06 20.32 -26.89
CA GLU A 138 12.38 21.14 -27.89
C GLU A 138 11.20 20.41 -28.54
N TYR A 139 11.38 19.13 -28.89
CA TYR A 139 10.32 18.26 -29.37
C TYR A 139 9.18 18.15 -28.36
N SER A 140 9.50 17.90 -27.09
CA SER A 140 8.50 17.81 -26.03
C SER A 140 7.79 19.14 -25.79
N TYR A 141 8.49 20.27 -25.89
CA TYR A 141 7.92 21.62 -25.76
C TYR A 141 6.97 21.96 -26.92
N LEU A 142 7.32 21.62 -28.16
CA LEU A 142 6.45 21.78 -29.32
C LEU A 142 5.21 20.87 -29.23
N LEU A 143 5.36 19.62 -28.79
CA LEU A 143 4.22 18.72 -28.59
C LEU A 143 3.29 19.18 -27.45
N ALA A 144 3.84 19.68 -26.34
CA ALA A 144 3.04 20.28 -25.26
C ALA A 144 2.26 21.51 -25.75
N SER A 145 2.91 22.34 -26.57
CA SER A 145 2.31 23.49 -27.24
C SER A 145 1.20 23.09 -28.23
N LEU A 146 1.39 21.99 -28.96
CA LEU A 146 0.35 21.42 -29.83
C LEU A 146 -0.87 20.97 -29.02
N ILE A 147 -0.69 20.31 -27.87
CA ILE A 147 -1.80 19.92 -26.98
C ILE A 147 -2.60 21.15 -26.54
N GLU A 148 -1.93 22.25 -26.13
CA GLU A 148 -2.62 23.48 -25.75
C GLU A 148 -3.42 24.08 -26.91
N SER A 149 -2.81 24.10 -28.09
CA SER A 149 -3.41 24.57 -29.35
C SER A 149 -4.67 23.77 -29.71
N VAL A 150 -4.61 22.44 -29.60
CA VAL A 150 -5.75 21.54 -29.81
C VAL A 150 -6.85 21.79 -28.79
N SER A 151 -6.49 22.00 -27.52
CA SER A 151 -7.46 22.13 -26.44
C SER A 151 -8.39 23.33 -26.60
N VAL A 152 -7.92 24.42 -27.22
CA VAL A 152 -8.69 25.66 -27.40
C VAL A 152 -9.66 25.64 -28.57
N VAL A 153 -9.50 24.71 -29.52
CA VAL A 153 -10.41 24.52 -30.68
C VAL A 153 -11.17 23.18 -30.65
N SER A 154 -11.10 22.45 -29.55
CA SER A 154 -11.84 21.18 -29.41
C SER A 154 -13.34 21.41 -29.15
N ASN A 155 -14.19 20.67 -29.87
CA ASN A 155 -15.63 20.66 -29.68
C ASN A 155 -16.04 19.61 -28.63
N THR A 156 -15.58 19.82 -27.40
CA THR A 156 -15.76 18.88 -26.29
C THR A 156 -16.26 19.59 -25.02
N ALA A 157 -16.77 18.81 -24.06
CA ALA A 157 -17.13 19.31 -22.73
C ALA A 157 -15.91 19.53 -21.80
N GLY A 158 -14.68 19.53 -22.33
CA GLY A 158 -13.44 19.60 -21.55
C GLY A 158 -12.71 18.27 -21.38
N VAL A 159 -13.24 17.18 -21.93
CA VAL A 159 -12.60 15.87 -22.07
C VAL A 159 -12.89 15.29 -23.45
N TYR A 160 -12.04 14.41 -23.96
CA TYR A 160 -12.08 13.88 -25.31
C TYR A 160 -12.82 12.55 -25.45
N GLY A 161 -13.36 11.99 -24.35
CA GLY A 161 -14.12 10.73 -24.40
C GLY A 161 -15.36 10.79 -25.30
N ALA A 162 -15.88 11.98 -25.59
CA ALA A 162 -16.93 12.24 -26.57
C ALA A 162 -16.87 13.68 -27.11
N PHE A 163 -17.41 13.89 -28.31
CA PHE A 163 -17.60 15.22 -28.90
C PHE A 163 -19.02 15.75 -28.71
N LEU A 164 -19.20 17.07 -28.80
CA LEU A 164 -20.51 17.70 -28.70
C LEU A 164 -21.27 17.61 -30.03
N LYS A 165 -22.59 17.34 -29.97
CA LYS A 165 -23.46 17.31 -31.17
C LYS A 165 -23.68 18.68 -31.83
N LYS A 166 -23.35 19.75 -31.12
CA LYS A 166 -23.41 21.13 -31.61
C LYS A 166 -22.03 21.74 -31.40
N TRP A 167 -21.58 22.55 -32.35
CA TRP A 167 -20.32 23.24 -32.24
C TRP A 167 -20.29 24.18 -31.02
N ASP A 168 -19.29 23.97 -30.17
CA ASP A 168 -18.82 25.00 -29.25
C ASP A 168 -18.25 26.17 -30.08
N SER A 169 -18.57 27.40 -29.71
CA SER A 169 -18.11 28.59 -30.45
C SER A 169 -16.58 28.70 -30.52
N ARG A 170 -15.86 28.10 -29.56
CA ARG A 170 -14.40 28.04 -29.57
C ARG A 170 -13.86 27.12 -30.66
N ALA A 171 -14.57 26.03 -30.97
CA ALA A 171 -14.14 25.06 -31.98
C ALA A 171 -14.24 25.57 -33.42
N LEU A 172 -15.05 26.61 -33.65
CA LEU A 172 -15.21 27.27 -34.95
C LEU A 172 -14.10 28.29 -35.24
N LYS A 173 -13.26 28.62 -34.25
CA LYS A 173 -12.13 29.54 -34.46
C LYS A 173 -11.00 28.80 -35.19
N PRO A 174 -10.28 29.43 -36.12
CA PRO A 174 -9.07 28.87 -36.69
C PRO A 174 -8.04 28.55 -35.61
N ILE A 175 -7.44 27.36 -35.68
CA ILE A 175 -6.39 26.96 -34.75
C ILE A 175 -5.13 27.81 -34.97
N GLN A 176 -4.55 28.25 -33.86
CA GLN A 176 -3.24 28.89 -33.80
C GLN A 176 -2.30 28.00 -32.98
N PHE A 177 -1.06 27.86 -33.42
CA PHE A 177 -0.03 27.13 -32.70
C PHE A 177 0.50 27.99 -31.54
N LYS A 178 0.09 27.68 -30.31
CA LYS A 178 0.32 28.46 -29.10
C LYS A 178 1.45 27.89 -28.26
N LYS A 179 2.28 28.77 -27.69
CA LYS A 179 3.24 28.42 -26.63
C LYS A 179 2.48 27.88 -25.42
N VAL A 180 2.91 26.74 -24.88
CA VAL A 180 2.40 26.25 -23.58
C VAL A 180 2.84 27.20 -22.47
N ALA A 181 1.98 27.40 -21.46
CA ALA A 181 2.28 28.31 -20.36
C ALA A 181 3.56 27.88 -19.62
N THR A 182 4.52 28.80 -19.54
CA THR A 182 5.78 28.63 -18.83
C THR A 182 5.75 29.38 -17.50
N SER A 183 6.48 28.88 -16.53
CA SER A 183 6.88 29.63 -15.34
C SER A 183 8.21 30.34 -15.63
N ASN A 184 8.55 31.43 -14.93
CA ASN A 184 9.87 32.07 -15.03
C ASN A 184 10.96 31.29 -14.26
N SER A 185 10.99 29.97 -14.40
CA SER A 185 11.87 29.08 -13.65
C SER A 185 12.71 28.20 -14.56
N PHE A 186 13.97 28.00 -14.19
CA PHE A 186 14.87 27.08 -14.88
C PHE A 186 14.97 25.81 -14.04
N PRO A 187 14.66 24.63 -14.60
CA PRO A 187 14.82 23.39 -13.87
C PRO A 187 16.29 23.15 -13.51
N ASN A 188 16.53 22.44 -12.40
CA ASN A 188 17.85 21.88 -12.10
C ASN A 188 18.02 20.55 -12.85
N GLU A 189 18.18 19.42 -12.15
CA GLU A 189 18.14 18.10 -12.77
C GLU A 189 16.70 17.63 -12.94
N VAL A 190 16.40 17.03 -14.10
CA VAL A 190 15.07 16.55 -14.45
C VAL A 190 15.13 15.17 -15.09
N ASP A 191 14.23 14.29 -14.68
CA ASP A 191 14.00 12.99 -15.30
C ASP A 191 12.51 12.74 -15.50
N PHE A 192 12.17 11.99 -16.55
CA PHE A 192 10.80 11.76 -16.99
C PHE A 192 10.56 10.29 -17.28
N LEU A 193 9.72 9.67 -16.47
CA LEU A 193 9.32 8.28 -16.59
C LEU A 193 7.91 8.18 -17.20
N ASN A 194 7.64 7.06 -17.88
CA ASN A 194 6.31 6.76 -18.39
C ASN A 194 5.96 5.32 -18.03
N SER A 195 5.41 5.13 -16.84
CA SER A 195 5.10 3.80 -16.29
C SER A 195 3.97 3.87 -15.28
N LYS A 196 3.39 2.70 -14.99
CA LYS A 196 2.50 2.57 -13.84
C LYS A 196 3.33 2.68 -12.57
N ILE A 197 2.85 3.49 -11.61
CA ILE A 197 3.61 3.73 -10.38
C ILE A 197 3.89 2.43 -9.62
N GLU A 198 2.96 1.49 -9.64
CA GLU A 198 3.09 0.22 -8.93
C GLU A 198 4.20 -0.69 -9.48
N ASP A 199 4.69 -0.41 -10.69
CA ASP A 199 5.76 -1.18 -11.34
C ASP A 199 7.14 -0.59 -11.01
N ILE A 200 7.24 0.71 -10.75
CA ILE A 200 8.53 1.42 -10.60
C ILE A 200 8.82 1.96 -9.19
N ILE A 201 7.81 2.04 -8.31
CA ILE A 201 7.93 2.76 -7.02
C ILE A 201 9.06 2.26 -6.11
N SER A 202 9.44 0.97 -6.20
CA SER A 202 10.53 0.40 -5.41
C SER A 202 11.92 0.74 -5.93
N GLU A 203 12.03 1.29 -7.13
CA GLU A 203 13.30 1.53 -7.80
C GLU A 203 13.69 3.02 -7.75
N VAL A 204 12.70 3.92 -7.84
CA VAL A 204 12.91 5.38 -7.91
C VAL A 204 13.56 5.91 -6.62
N GLU A 205 14.76 6.47 -6.77
CA GLU A 205 15.47 7.21 -5.72
C GLU A 205 14.93 8.64 -5.65
N CYS A 206 14.35 9.02 -4.52
CA CYS A 206 13.86 10.37 -4.27
C CYS A 206 13.77 10.64 -2.77
N ASP A 207 13.77 11.91 -2.38
CA ASP A 207 13.62 12.32 -0.98
C ASP A 207 12.14 12.53 -0.63
N ILE A 208 11.38 13.05 -1.59
CA ILE A 208 9.99 13.45 -1.43
C ILE A 208 9.14 12.79 -2.52
N LEU A 209 8.17 11.97 -2.12
CA LEU A 209 7.15 11.41 -3.01
C LEU A 209 5.91 12.29 -2.99
N TYR A 210 5.53 12.84 -4.14
CA TYR A 210 4.24 13.49 -4.33
C TYR A 210 3.26 12.57 -5.07
N LEU A 211 2.06 12.40 -4.50
CA LEU A 211 0.99 11.56 -5.05
C LEU A 211 -0.26 12.38 -5.37
N ASP A 212 -0.74 12.25 -6.60
CA ASP A 212 -2.07 12.70 -7.05
C ASP A 212 -2.73 11.68 -8.00
N PRO A 213 -3.07 10.48 -7.50
CA PRO A 213 -3.67 9.44 -8.31
C PRO A 213 -5.13 9.77 -8.69
N PRO A 214 -5.67 9.11 -9.72
CA PRO A 214 -7.10 9.07 -9.97
C PRO A 214 -7.90 8.65 -8.72
N TYR A 215 -8.98 9.37 -8.42
CA TYR A 215 -9.77 9.18 -7.21
C TYR A 215 -11.21 8.67 -7.46
N THR A 216 -11.64 8.56 -8.72
CA THR A 216 -12.99 8.08 -9.13
C THR A 216 -12.91 7.00 -10.19
N GLN A 217 -14.07 6.45 -10.61
CA GLN A 217 -14.18 5.45 -11.68
C GLN A 217 -13.74 5.97 -13.06
N ASN A 218 -13.53 7.28 -13.20
CA ASN A 218 -13.10 7.88 -14.46
C ASN A 218 -11.72 7.37 -14.88
N GLN A 219 -11.67 6.73 -16.05
CA GLN A 219 -10.45 6.25 -16.67
C GLN A 219 -9.88 7.36 -17.54
N TYR A 220 -8.74 7.94 -17.12
CA TYR A 220 -8.11 9.06 -17.82
C TYR A 220 -7.70 8.67 -19.24
N GLY A 221 -7.23 7.43 -19.46
CA GLY A 221 -6.93 6.96 -20.81
C GLY A 221 -8.12 6.98 -21.76
N THR A 222 -9.34 6.78 -21.26
CA THR A 222 -10.57 6.97 -22.05
C THR A 222 -10.90 8.44 -22.25
N GLN A 223 -10.72 9.28 -21.23
CA GLN A 223 -11.09 10.69 -21.32
C GLN A 223 -10.11 11.53 -22.16
N TYR A 224 -8.87 11.07 -22.33
CA TYR A 224 -7.83 11.80 -23.07
C TYR A 224 -7.21 10.96 -24.19
N HIS A 225 -7.93 9.95 -24.68
CA HIS A 225 -7.42 9.02 -25.71
C HIS A 225 -6.93 9.75 -26.97
N LEU A 226 -7.55 10.89 -27.32
CA LEU A 226 -7.23 11.65 -28.51
C LEU A 226 -5.90 12.40 -28.36
N LEU A 227 -5.58 12.87 -27.16
CA LEU A 227 -4.27 13.44 -26.86
C LEU A 227 -3.20 12.35 -26.86
N GLU A 228 -3.52 11.15 -26.38
CA GLU A 228 -2.59 10.02 -26.48
C GLU A 228 -2.28 9.67 -27.94
N THR A 229 -3.30 9.57 -28.80
CA THR A 229 -3.09 9.37 -30.25
C THR A 229 -2.25 10.49 -30.88
N LEU A 230 -2.51 11.75 -30.52
CA LEU A 230 -1.74 12.89 -31.02
C LEU A 230 -0.24 12.77 -30.70
N ILE A 231 0.08 12.36 -29.47
CA ILE A 231 1.46 12.28 -28.99
C ILE A 231 2.16 11.02 -29.48
N LEU A 232 1.48 9.87 -29.51
CA LEU A 232 2.03 8.64 -30.05
C LEU A 232 2.26 8.73 -31.58
N ASN A 233 1.56 9.64 -32.26
CA ASN A 233 1.68 9.85 -33.71
C ASN A 233 1.50 8.55 -34.51
N ASP A 234 0.59 7.71 -34.03
CA ASP A 234 0.26 6.43 -34.62
C ASP A 234 -1.11 6.48 -35.31
N ASN A 235 -1.44 5.42 -36.05
CA ASN A 235 -2.72 5.26 -36.75
C ASN A 235 -3.48 4.06 -36.16
N PRO A 236 -3.99 4.15 -34.92
CA PRO A 236 -4.64 3.02 -34.27
C PRO A 236 -6.00 2.69 -34.89
N ASP A 237 -6.45 1.45 -34.73
CA ASP A 237 -7.86 1.12 -34.91
C ASP A 237 -8.72 1.89 -33.91
N ILE A 238 -9.86 2.40 -34.38
CA ILE A 238 -10.74 3.28 -33.61
C ILE A 238 -12.19 2.81 -33.60
N SER A 239 -12.92 3.15 -32.53
CA SER A 239 -14.34 2.83 -32.40
C SER A 239 -15.20 3.60 -33.41
N ALA A 240 -16.26 2.96 -33.91
CA ALA A 240 -17.13 3.55 -34.93
C ALA A 240 -17.74 4.89 -34.50
N ILE A 241 -18.23 4.99 -33.26
CA ILE A 241 -18.98 6.17 -32.80
C ILE A 241 -18.04 7.30 -32.39
N THR A 242 -17.23 7.10 -31.34
CA THR A 242 -16.40 8.17 -30.77
C THR A 242 -15.00 8.24 -31.36
N GLY A 243 -14.58 7.28 -32.18
CA GLY A 243 -13.21 7.26 -32.71
C GLY A 243 -12.16 6.97 -31.64
N SER A 244 -12.56 6.37 -30.53
CA SER A 244 -11.65 6.03 -29.44
C SER A 244 -10.73 4.87 -29.84
N ARG A 245 -9.42 5.03 -29.65
CA ARG A 245 -8.47 3.91 -29.71
C ARG A 245 -8.74 2.86 -28.62
N SER A 246 -8.15 1.67 -28.71
CA SER A 246 -8.21 0.69 -27.61
C SER A 246 -7.61 1.27 -26.34
N THR A 247 -8.42 1.41 -25.28
CA THR A 247 -7.99 1.99 -23.99
C THR A 247 -7.67 0.94 -22.94
N THR A 248 -7.77 -0.35 -23.26
CA THR A 248 -7.46 -1.46 -22.33
C THR A 248 -6.05 -1.33 -21.71
N PRO A 249 -4.98 -1.03 -22.48
CA PRO A 249 -3.64 -0.83 -21.90
C PRO A 249 -3.56 0.40 -20.99
N MET A 250 -4.45 1.37 -21.19
CA MET A 250 -4.48 2.67 -20.51
C MET A 250 -5.39 2.67 -19.28
N ARG A 251 -5.93 1.50 -18.88
CA ARG A 251 -6.79 1.39 -17.70
C ARG A 251 -5.93 1.39 -16.44
N SER A 252 -6.25 2.30 -15.54
CA SER A 252 -5.63 2.40 -14.23
C SER A 252 -6.46 1.66 -13.18
N ASP A 253 -5.79 0.85 -12.37
CA ASP A 253 -6.38 0.21 -11.19
C ASP A 253 -6.59 1.21 -10.04
N TRP A 254 -5.99 2.41 -10.10
CA TRP A 254 -6.32 3.54 -9.21
C TRP A 254 -7.74 4.06 -9.42
N SER A 255 -8.30 3.90 -10.62
CA SER A 255 -9.69 4.24 -10.95
C SER A 255 -10.68 3.10 -10.63
N LYS A 256 -10.31 2.17 -9.73
CA LYS A 256 -11.19 1.09 -9.26
C LYS A 256 -11.20 1.04 -7.74
N ASP A 257 -12.41 1.04 -7.17
CA ASP A 257 -12.59 0.94 -5.72
C ASP A 257 -11.93 -0.34 -5.17
N TYR A 258 -11.39 -0.24 -3.95
CA TYR A 258 -10.49 -1.21 -3.26
C TYR A 258 -9.17 -1.54 -3.95
N LYS A 259 -9.08 -1.55 -5.28
CA LYS A 259 -7.78 -1.67 -5.95
C LYS A 259 -6.90 -0.46 -5.66
N SER A 260 -7.47 0.74 -5.69
CA SER A 260 -6.78 1.97 -5.26
C SER A 260 -6.25 1.89 -3.83
N HIS A 261 -7.00 1.26 -2.91
CA HIS A 261 -6.59 1.08 -1.52
C HIS A 261 -5.38 0.14 -1.40
N ILE A 262 -5.38 -0.95 -2.17
CA ILE A 262 -4.27 -1.92 -2.22
C ILE A 262 -3.03 -1.28 -2.84
N LEU A 263 -3.18 -0.53 -3.92
CA LEU A 263 -2.08 0.16 -4.57
C LEU A 263 -1.50 1.28 -3.69
N PHE A 264 -2.35 2.00 -2.96
CA PHE A 264 -1.90 3.00 -1.99
C PHE A 264 -1.01 2.37 -0.93
N ASP A 265 -1.45 1.29 -0.28
CA ASP A 265 -0.63 0.56 0.69
C ASP A 265 0.71 0.09 0.08
N LYS A 266 0.68 -0.48 -1.14
CA LYS A 266 1.90 -0.92 -1.84
C LYS A 266 2.88 0.24 -2.08
N VAL A 267 2.39 1.37 -2.60
CA VAL A 267 3.24 2.53 -2.93
C VAL A 267 3.89 3.10 -1.68
N ILE A 268 3.12 3.31 -0.60
CA ILE A 268 3.66 3.86 0.65
C ILE A 268 4.65 2.87 1.30
N ALA A 269 4.37 1.56 1.24
CA ALA A 269 5.25 0.54 1.77
C ALA A 269 6.60 0.47 1.01
N LYS A 270 6.57 0.54 -0.33
CA LYS A 270 7.72 0.25 -1.20
C LYS A 270 8.54 1.46 -1.62
N THR A 271 8.02 2.69 -1.47
CA THR A 271 8.80 3.89 -1.79
C THR A 271 10.05 4.04 -0.92
N LYS A 272 11.13 4.53 -1.53
CA LYS A 272 12.38 4.94 -0.88
C LYS A 272 12.34 6.37 -0.31
N ALA A 273 11.31 7.15 -0.69
CA ALA A 273 11.16 8.52 -0.21
C ALA A 273 11.05 8.60 1.32
N LYS A 274 11.78 9.55 1.90
CA LYS A 274 11.69 9.86 3.34
C LYS A 274 10.41 10.63 3.67
N TYR A 275 9.94 11.49 2.77
CA TYR A 275 8.76 12.31 2.97
C TYR A 275 7.69 11.98 1.92
N ILE A 276 6.43 11.93 2.34
CA ILE A 276 5.30 11.68 1.45
C ILE A 276 4.33 12.85 1.55
N ILE A 277 3.97 13.39 0.39
CA ILE A 277 2.89 14.35 0.20
C ILE A 277 1.84 13.69 -0.67
N PHE A 278 0.58 13.77 -0.24
CA PHE A 278 -0.52 13.16 -0.96
C PHE A 278 -1.70 14.11 -1.03
N SER A 279 -2.07 14.52 -2.24
CA SER A 279 -3.30 15.26 -2.48
C SER A 279 -4.41 14.30 -2.91
N TYR A 280 -5.57 14.40 -2.28
CA TYR A 280 -6.69 13.53 -2.59
C TYR A 280 -8.04 14.22 -2.35
N SER A 281 -8.97 14.05 -3.29
CA SER A 281 -10.31 14.64 -3.19
C SER A 281 -11.16 13.96 -2.11
N GLN A 282 -11.96 14.73 -1.38
CA GLN A 282 -12.94 14.21 -0.42
C GLN A 282 -14.00 13.28 -1.07
N ASP A 283 -14.23 13.42 -2.38
CA ASP A 283 -15.19 12.63 -3.15
C ASP A 283 -14.58 11.33 -3.70
N GLY A 284 -13.34 11.00 -3.31
CA GLY A 284 -12.60 9.85 -3.80
C GLY A 284 -13.00 8.52 -3.14
N PHE A 285 -12.54 7.40 -3.71
CA PHE A 285 -12.81 6.06 -3.16
C PHE A 285 -12.30 5.86 -1.73
N MET A 286 -11.06 6.28 -1.46
CA MET A 286 -10.44 6.15 -0.14
C MET A 286 -10.95 7.23 0.80
N SER A 287 -11.43 6.82 1.97
CA SER A 287 -11.80 7.76 3.03
C SER A 287 -10.55 8.39 3.65
N LYS A 288 -10.71 9.58 4.25
CA LYS A 288 -9.66 10.20 5.08
C LYS A 288 -9.15 9.24 6.18
N SER A 289 -10.05 8.47 6.78
CA SER A 289 -9.74 7.55 7.88
C SER A 289 -8.86 6.37 7.43
N PHE A 290 -9.12 5.84 6.23
CA PHE A 290 -8.29 4.81 5.61
C PHE A 290 -6.89 5.35 5.26
N ILE A 291 -6.83 6.53 4.64
CA ILE A 291 -5.58 7.19 4.25
C ILE A 291 -4.71 7.45 5.47
N GLU A 292 -5.30 8.03 6.53
CA GLU A 292 -4.60 8.28 7.79
C GLU A 292 -4.04 7.01 8.42
N ALA A 293 -4.84 5.94 8.50
CA ALA A 293 -4.40 4.66 9.04
C ALA A 293 -3.24 4.06 8.25
N SER A 294 -3.31 4.13 6.91
CA SER A 294 -2.27 3.62 6.02
C SER A 294 -0.98 4.42 6.16
N LEU A 295 -1.05 5.76 6.14
CA LEU A 295 0.12 6.62 6.30
C LEU A 295 0.79 6.39 7.66
N LYS A 296 0.03 6.41 8.76
CA LYS A 296 0.58 6.22 10.12
C LYS A 296 1.18 4.83 10.36
N ARG A 297 0.84 3.81 9.55
CA ARG A 297 1.52 2.52 9.63
C ARG A 297 2.99 2.63 9.24
N TYR A 298 3.28 3.35 8.15
CA TYR A 298 4.61 3.45 7.54
C TYR A 298 5.35 4.74 7.92
N GLY A 299 4.67 5.70 8.53
CA GLY A 299 5.25 6.97 8.94
C GLY A 299 5.16 7.25 10.43
N LYS A 300 5.92 8.26 10.84
CA LYS A 300 5.98 8.79 12.19
C LYS A 300 4.67 9.49 12.53
N SER A 301 3.91 8.95 13.48
CA SER A 301 2.54 9.41 13.77
C SER A 301 2.47 10.87 14.22
N GLU A 302 3.52 11.37 14.86
CA GLU A 302 3.71 12.76 15.29
C GLU A 302 3.95 13.74 14.14
N THR A 303 4.38 13.26 12.97
CA THR A 303 4.61 14.09 11.78
C THR A 303 3.38 14.21 10.88
N TYR A 304 2.39 13.34 11.08
CA TYR A 304 1.18 13.30 10.27
C TYR A 304 0.43 14.63 10.30
N LEU A 305 0.16 15.17 9.11
CA LEU A 305 -0.65 16.35 8.91
C LEU A 305 -1.68 16.09 7.81
N CYS A 306 -2.88 16.65 7.97
CA CYS A 306 -3.89 16.71 6.93
C CYS A 306 -4.49 18.12 6.90
N LYS A 307 -4.13 18.90 5.88
CA LYS A 307 -4.77 20.19 5.57
C LYS A 307 -6.01 19.94 4.70
N ASN A 308 -7.04 20.77 4.88
CA ASN A 308 -8.24 20.77 4.05
C ASN A 308 -8.23 22.04 3.21
N ILE A 309 -8.18 21.90 1.89
CA ILE A 309 -8.08 23.00 0.94
C ILE A 309 -9.41 23.09 0.20
N SER A 310 -10.18 24.16 0.46
CA SER A 310 -11.43 24.42 -0.24
C SER A 310 -11.17 25.17 -1.53
N TYR A 311 -11.69 24.67 -2.66
CA TYR A 311 -11.62 25.36 -3.95
C TYR A 311 -12.93 25.21 -4.73
N LYS A 312 -13.28 26.23 -5.49
CA LYS A 312 -14.49 26.20 -6.34
C LYS A 312 -14.21 25.36 -7.59
N LYS A 313 -14.79 24.15 -7.66
CA LYS A 313 -14.80 23.36 -8.90
C LYS A 313 -15.64 24.06 -9.97
N TYR A 314 -15.21 24.01 -11.23
CA TYR A 314 -16.05 24.43 -12.35
C TYR A 314 -17.31 23.55 -12.41
N THR A 315 -18.47 24.14 -12.11
CA THR A 315 -19.77 23.49 -12.22
C THR A 315 -20.35 23.74 -13.61
N ASN A 316 -20.89 22.71 -14.25
CA ASN A 316 -21.66 22.91 -15.48
C ASN A 316 -22.91 23.74 -15.15
N PHE A 317 -23.38 24.58 -16.07
CA PHE A 317 -24.55 25.47 -15.90
C PHE A 317 -25.85 24.76 -15.42
N LYS A 318 -25.89 23.41 -15.48
CA LYS A 318 -27.02 22.57 -15.05
C LYS A 318 -26.91 21.98 -13.64
N SER A 319 -25.76 22.06 -12.96
CA SER A 319 -25.62 21.52 -11.59
C SER A 319 -26.04 22.56 -10.55
N LYS A 320 -27.25 22.40 -10.02
CA LYS A 320 -27.73 23.09 -8.81
C LYS A 320 -27.16 22.42 -7.56
N ALA A 321 -25.91 22.72 -7.20
CA ALA A 321 -25.40 22.51 -5.85
C ALA A 321 -24.11 23.31 -5.63
N ASN A 322 -24.16 24.33 -4.75
CA ASN A 322 -22.98 24.83 -4.05
C ASN A 322 -22.56 23.75 -3.04
N LYS A 323 -21.83 22.73 -3.47
CA LYS A 323 -21.05 21.91 -2.54
C LYS A 323 -19.62 22.35 -2.68
N ASP A 324 -19.08 22.96 -1.62
CA ASP A 324 -17.65 23.23 -1.53
C ASP A 324 -16.92 21.90 -1.70
N HIS A 325 -16.16 21.79 -2.78
CA HIS A 325 -15.27 20.66 -3.02
C HIS A 325 -13.97 20.92 -2.26
N ASN A 326 -13.55 19.93 -1.49
CA ASN A 326 -12.34 19.99 -0.70
C ASN A 326 -11.31 19.00 -1.24
N GLU A 327 -10.06 19.45 -1.34
CA GLU A 327 -8.90 18.57 -1.43
C GLU A 327 -8.34 18.35 -0.02
N TYR A 328 -7.99 17.12 0.31
CA TYR A 328 -7.10 16.86 1.43
C TYR A 328 -5.66 16.89 0.94
N LEU A 329 -4.81 17.61 1.65
CA LEU A 329 -3.35 17.57 1.47
C LEU A 329 -2.73 16.93 2.71
N PHE A 330 -2.21 15.72 2.53
CA PHE A 330 -1.57 14.94 3.58
C PHE A 330 -0.05 15.09 3.52
N PHE A 331 0.59 15.06 4.68
CA PHE A 331 2.05 14.96 4.83
C PHE A 331 2.40 13.93 5.91
N ILE A 332 3.44 13.14 5.66
CA ILE A 332 4.06 12.30 6.69
C ILE A 332 5.54 12.03 6.39
N GLU A 333 6.36 11.94 7.44
CA GLU A 333 7.72 11.40 7.36
C GLU A 333 7.70 9.88 7.57
N LYS A 334 8.36 9.11 6.70
CA LYS A 334 8.53 7.66 6.89
C LYS A 334 9.37 7.37 8.13
N LYS A 335 9.02 6.29 8.82
CA LYS A 335 9.87 5.70 9.86
C LYS A 335 10.72 4.58 9.27
N ASP A 336 11.69 4.11 10.04
CA ASP A 336 12.56 3.03 9.57
C ASP A 336 11.77 1.74 9.39
N GLU A 337 12.16 0.91 8.43
CA GLU A 337 11.45 -0.34 8.10
C GLU A 337 11.31 -1.26 9.32
N ILE A 338 12.32 -1.27 10.20
CA ILE A 338 12.33 -2.08 11.43
C ILE A 338 11.23 -1.67 12.41
N GLU A 339 10.81 -0.41 12.39
CA GLU A 339 9.75 0.16 13.24
C GLU A 339 8.34 -0.05 12.65
N VAL A 340 8.24 -0.51 11.40
CA VAL A 340 6.96 -0.87 10.80
C VAL A 340 6.42 -2.14 11.46
N THR A 341 5.18 -2.06 11.90
CA THR A 341 4.45 -3.17 12.51
C THR A 341 3.20 -3.46 11.70
N TYR A 342 2.99 -4.74 11.41
CA TYR A 342 1.79 -5.27 10.76
C TYR A 342 0.90 -5.87 11.83
N GLU A 343 -0.38 -5.53 11.80
CA GLU A 343 -1.37 -6.09 12.71
C GLU A 343 -2.34 -6.98 11.95
N SER A 344 -2.64 -8.13 12.55
CA SER A 344 -3.66 -9.04 12.04
C SER A 344 -5.01 -8.34 11.93
N PRO A 345 -5.76 -8.58 10.83
CA PRO A 345 -7.14 -8.13 10.73
C PRO A 345 -8.10 -8.98 11.59
N LEU A 346 -7.60 -10.03 12.25
CA LEU A 346 -8.29 -10.82 13.27
C LEU A 346 -8.07 -10.19 14.66
N ASN A 347 -9.17 -9.91 15.37
CA ASN A 347 -9.10 -9.52 16.77
C ASN A 347 -8.93 -10.77 17.66
N TYR A 348 -7.68 -11.16 17.90
CA TYR A 348 -7.35 -12.37 18.66
C TYR A 348 -7.08 -12.06 20.15
N ILE A 349 -7.65 -12.87 21.04
CA ILE A 349 -7.43 -12.75 22.49
C ILE A 349 -5.96 -13.09 22.80
N GLY A 350 -5.29 -12.25 23.59
CA GLY A 350 -3.88 -12.43 23.94
C GLY A 350 -2.90 -11.86 22.91
N SER A 351 -3.38 -11.15 21.89
CA SER A 351 -2.55 -10.56 20.84
C SER A 351 -1.36 -9.75 21.38
N LYS A 352 -0.17 -10.07 20.86
CA LYS A 352 1.11 -9.39 21.14
C LYS A 352 1.40 -8.20 20.24
N ALA A 353 0.40 -7.69 19.49
CA ALA A 353 0.58 -6.55 18.59
C ALA A 353 1.24 -5.32 19.26
N LYS A 354 0.93 -5.06 20.55
CA LYS A 354 1.52 -3.96 21.31
C LYS A 354 2.94 -4.22 21.84
N MET A 355 3.39 -5.48 21.82
CA MET A 355 4.67 -5.92 22.39
C MET A 355 5.70 -6.25 21.30
N ILE A 356 5.36 -6.06 20.02
CA ILE A 356 6.24 -6.39 18.89
C ILE A 356 7.57 -5.65 18.97
N SER A 357 7.57 -4.38 19.39
CA SER A 357 8.81 -3.62 19.58
C SER A 357 9.69 -4.26 20.66
N ASN A 358 9.11 -4.64 21.80
CA ASN A 358 9.85 -5.34 22.86
C ASN A 358 10.39 -6.69 22.36
N ILE A 359 9.54 -7.53 21.76
CA ILE A 359 9.95 -8.85 21.25
C ILE A 359 11.08 -8.72 20.22
N LYS A 360 11.00 -7.74 19.30
CA LYS A 360 12.04 -7.49 18.28
C LYS A 360 13.41 -7.16 18.89
N ARG A 361 13.44 -6.43 20.02
CA ARG A 361 14.70 -6.08 20.70
C ARG A 361 15.37 -7.27 21.38
N GLU A 362 14.58 -8.25 21.78
CA GLU A 362 15.06 -9.44 22.51
C GLU A 362 15.27 -10.66 21.60
N LEU A 363 15.21 -10.48 20.27
CA LEU A 363 15.50 -11.55 19.32
C LEU A 363 16.99 -11.95 19.36
N PRO A 364 17.31 -13.22 19.10
CA PRO A 364 18.70 -13.60 18.84
C PRO A 364 19.20 -12.96 17.54
N GLU A 365 20.51 -12.67 17.46
CA GLU A 365 21.09 -11.96 16.31
C GLU A 365 20.89 -12.69 14.97
N ASN A 366 20.99 -14.03 14.99
CA ASN A 366 20.99 -14.84 13.78
C ASN A 366 20.08 -16.06 13.91
N PHE A 367 19.13 -16.19 13.00
CA PHE A 367 18.35 -17.41 12.76
C PHE A 367 17.83 -17.41 11.32
N ASN A 368 17.68 -18.60 10.76
CA ASN A 368 17.15 -18.78 9.41
C ASN A 368 15.64 -19.03 9.41
N THR A 369 15.17 -19.81 10.38
CA THR A 369 13.77 -20.22 10.53
C THR A 369 13.19 -19.62 11.81
N PHE A 370 12.00 -19.03 11.71
CA PHE A 370 11.21 -18.61 12.87
C PHE A 370 10.02 -19.52 13.04
N ILE A 371 9.80 -20.09 14.23
CA ILE A 371 8.59 -20.84 14.56
C ILE A 371 7.72 -20.00 15.49
N ASP A 372 6.50 -19.69 15.06
CA ASP A 372 5.43 -19.15 15.90
C ASP A 372 4.54 -20.31 16.36
N ALA A 373 4.90 -20.94 17.48
CA ALA A 373 4.32 -22.23 17.91
C ALA A 373 2.85 -22.13 18.35
N PHE A 374 2.43 -20.92 18.74
CA PHE A 374 1.06 -20.57 19.16
C PHE A 374 0.60 -19.33 18.39
N GLY A 375 0.61 -19.44 17.06
CA GLY A 375 0.49 -18.34 16.14
C GLY A 375 -0.74 -17.48 16.34
N GLY A 376 -1.90 -18.03 16.71
CA GLY A 376 -3.11 -17.26 16.95
C GLY A 376 -3.46 -16.34 15.77
N GLY A 377 -3.59 -15.04 16.02
CA GLY A 377 -3.77 -14.04 14.96
C GLY A 377 -2.53 -13.75 14.09
N PHE A 378 -1.39 -14.38 14.37
CA PHE A 378 -0.09 -14.23 13.69
C PHE A 378 0.55 -12.84 13.80
N ASN A 379 0.29 -12.12 14.91
CA ASN A 379 0.86 -10.78 15.11
C ASN A 379 2.38 -10.82 15.37
N VAL A 380 2.93 -11.91 15.91
CA VAL A 380 4.38 -12.02 16.13
C VAL A 380 5.07 -12.42 14.84
N GLY A 381 4.79 -13.63 14.32
CA GLY A 381 5.49 -14.13 13.13
C GLY A 381 5.38 -13.23 11.88
N ILE A 382 4.28 -12.50 11.68
CA ILE A 382 4.17 -11.53 10.56
C ILE A 382 5.21 -10.40 10.66
N ASN A 383 5.68 -10.08 11.86
CA ASN A 383 6.61 -8.98 12.12
C ASN A 383 8.08 -9.41 12.28
N ILE A 384 8.37 -10.71 12.31
CA ILE A 384 9.74 -11.23 12.43
C ILE A 384 10.33 -11.50 11.04
N LYS A 385 11.52 -10.97 10.77
CA LYS A 385 12.25 -11.21 9.53
C LYS A 385 13.00 -12.54 9.63
N ALA A 386 12.67 -13.48 8.75
CA ALA A 386 13.30 -14.80 8.65
C ALA A 386 13.18 -15.30 7.20
N ASN A 387 14.07 -16.19 6.78
CA ASN A 387 14.01 -16.81 5.45
C ASN A 387 12.84 -17.80 5.34
N ARG A 388 12.45 -18.41 6.46
CA ARG A 388 11.27 -19.25 6.58
C ARG A 388 10.56 -18.93 7.90
N VAL A 389 9.25 -18.77 7.85
CA VAL A 389 8.39 -18.59 9.02
C VAL A 389 7.42 -19.76 9.09
N VAL A 390 7.39 -20.49 10.20
CA VAL A 390 6.40 -21.54 10.47
C VAL A 390 5.34 -20.94 11.40
N TYR A 391 4.11 -20.85 10.90
CA TYR A 391 2.93 -20.55 11.72
C TYR A 391 2.34 -21.88 12.20
N ASN A 392 2.06 -22.01 13.50
CA ASN A 392 1.30 -23.13 14.03
C ASN A 392 0.20 -22.65 14.98
N ASP A 393 -1.01 -23.17 14.84
CA ASP A 393 -2.04 -23.06 15.88
C ASP A 393 -2.83 -24.36 15.97
N LEU A 394 -3.11 -24.83 17.19
CA LEU A 394 -3.87 -26.06 17.41
C LEU A 394 -5.29 -25.97 16.82
N ASN A 395 -5.86 -24.77 16.75
CA ASN A 395 -7.18 -24.55 16.18
C ASN A 395 -7.08 -24.36 14.65
N HIS A 396 -7.39 -25.43 13.91
CA HIS A 396 -7.37 -25.42 12.44
C HIS A 396 -8.23 -24.31 11.82
N PHE A 397 -9.35 -23.91 12.43
CA PHE A 397 -10.14 -22.77 11.93
C PHE A 397 -9.38 -21.45 11.98
N VAL A 398 -8.54 -21.25 13.01
CA VAL A 398 -7.68 -20.06 13.12
C VAL A 398 -6.57 -20.13 12.09
N CYS A 399 -5.95 -21.30 11.92
CA CYS A 399 -4.94 -21.53 10.90
C CYS A 399 -5.47 -21.25 9.48
N GLU A 400 -6.62 -21.82 9.12
CA GLU A 400 -7.30 -21.58 7.84
C GLU A 400 -7.66 -20.10 7.63
N LEU A 401 -8.07 -19.39 8.69
CA LEU A 401 -8.34 -17.95 8.63
C LEU A 401 -7.06 -17.15 8.32
N VAL A 402 -5.96 -17.40 9.02
CA VAL A 402 -4.70 -16.69 8.78
C VAL A 402 -4.15 -17.03 7.39
N GLU A 403 -4.13 -18.31 7.02
CA GLU A 403 -3.68 -18.78 5.71
C GLU A 403 -4.49 -18.14 4.57
N SER A 404 -5.80 -17.93 4.77
CA SER A 404 -6.67 -17.35 3.74
C SER A 404 -6.22 -15.95 3.29
N PHE A 405 -5.60 -15.15 4.15
CA PHE A 405 -5.04 -13.83 3.77
C PHE A 405 -3.82 -13.94 2.86
N LYS A 406 -3.08 -15.05 2.93
CA LYS A 406 -1.96 -15.35 2.03
C LYS A 406 -2.43 -15.90 0.70
N THR A 407 -3.32 -16.90 0.72
CA THR A 407 -3.68 -17.68 -0.48
C THR A 407 -4.69 -17.01 -1.39
N ASN A 408 -5.56 -16.13 -0.87
CA ASN A 408 -6.56 -15.44 -1.69
C ASN A 408 -6.02 -14.11 -2.23
N ASP A 409 -6.36 -13.78 -3.49
CA ASP A 409 -6.17 -12.42 -4.00
C ASP A 409 -6.89 -11.40 -3.11
N THR A 410 -6.17 -10.35 -2.71
CA THR A 410 -6.66 -9.38 -1.72
C THR A 410 -7.91 -8.65 -2.21
N TYR A 411 -7.95 -8.28 -3.50
CA TYR A 411 -9.11 -7.58 -4.08
C TYR A 411 -10.34 -8.49 -4.17
N GLN A 412 -10.16 -9.75 -4.59
CA GLN A 412 -11.24 -10.74 -4.62
C GLN A 412 -11.76 -11.06 -3.20
N TYR A 413 -10.87 -11.12 -2.21
CA TYR A 413 -11.27 -11.35 -0.81
C TYR A 413 -12.11 -10.18 -0.29
N ILE A 414 -11.67 -8.93 -0.45
CA ILE A 414 -12.46 -7.75 -0.05
C ILE A 414 -13.82 -7.74 -0.78
N SER A 415 -13.82 -8.01 -2.09
CA SER A 415 -15.05 -8.09 -2.90
C SER A 415 -16.00 -9.18 -2.42
N TYR A 416 -15.46 -10.33 -1.99
CA TYR A 416 -16.24 -11.41 -1.38
C TYR A 416 -16.89 -10.96 -0.07
N ILE A 417 -16.12 -10.34 0.83
CA ILE A 417 -16.60 -9.83 2.12
C ILE A 417 -17.76 -8.85 1.88
N LYS A 418 -17.57 -7.86 1.01
CA LYS A 418 -18.61 -6.87 0.68
C LYS A 418 -19.86 -7.51 0.09
N ARG A 419 -19.71 -8.49 -0.78
CA ARG A 419 -20.84 -9.26 -1.33
C ARG A 419 -21.60 -10.02 -0.25
N MET A 420 -20.90 -10.65 0.70
CA MET A 420 -21.54 -11.37 1.82
C MET A 420 -22.22 -10.42 2.81
N ILE A 421 -21.59 -9.28 3.13
CA ILE A 421 -22.22 -8.22 3.94
C ILE A 421 -23.55 -7.80 3.31
N ASN A 422 -23.57 -7.52 2.01
CA ASN A 422 -24.78 -7.13 1.29
C ASN A 422 -25.81 -8.26 1.21
N LYS A 423 -25.38 -9.49 0.91
CA LYS A 423 -26.25 -10.67 0.79
C LYS A 423 -27.04 -10.94 2.07
N PHE A 424 -26.40 -10.84 3.23
CA PHE A 424 -27.04 -11.12 4.51
C PHE A 424 -27.60 -9.87 5.20
N GLY A 425 -27.26 -8.66 4.74
CA GLY A 425 -27.61 -7.41 5.40
C GLY A 425 -26.91 -7.25 6.74
N LEU A 426 -25.60 -7.55 6.80
CA LEU A 426 -24.81 -7.47 8.02
C LEU A 426 -24.57 -6.02 8.43
N GLU A 427 -25.04 -5.68 9.63
CA GLU A 427 -24.90 -4.37 10.25
C GLU A 427 -24.53 -4.56 11.73
N ALA A 428 -23.86 -3.56 12.32
CA ALA A 428 -23.52 -3.60 13.74
C ALA A 428 -24.78 -3.78 14.59
N SER A 429 -24.72 -4.65 15.60
CA SER A 429 -25.82 -4.95 16.53
C SER A 429 -27.09 -5.58 15.93
N LYS A 430 -27.14 -5.84 14.62
CA LYS A 430 -28.33 -6.40 13.94
C LYS A 430 -28.35 -7.93 14.08
N ALA A 431 -28.98 -8.41 15.15
CA ALA A 431 -28.99 -9.82 15.53
C ALA A 431 -29.53 -10.74 14.43
N ASP A 432 -30.66 -10.39 13.80
CA ASP A 432 -31.34 -11.27 12.84
C ASP A 432 -30.48 -11.58 11.61
N SER A 433 -29.83 -10.58 11.00
CA SER A 433 -28.96 -10.79 9.84
C SER A 433 -27.68 -11.54 10.22
N TYR A 434 -27.11 -11.23 11.38
CA TYR A 434 -25.95 -11.93 11.91
C TYR A 434 -26.24 -13.41 12.15
N ILE A 435 -27.35 -13.73 12.82
CA ILE A 435 -27.77 -15.11 13.11
C ILE A 435 -28.01 -15.87 11.81
N LYS A 436 -28.70 -15.26 10.83
CA LYS A 436 -28.90 -15.87 9.50
C LYS A 436 -27.57 -16.22 8.80
N ALA A 437 -26.59 -15.32 8.83
CA ALA A 437 -25.27 -15.57 8.23
C ALA A 437 -24.50 -16.67 8.96
N ARG A 438 -24.53 -16.66 10.30
CA ARG A 438 -23.90 -17.67 11.16
C ARG A 438 -24.50 -19.05 10.95
N ASP A 439 -25.83 -19.14 10.97
CA ASP A 439 -26.54 -20.42 10.84
C ASP A 439 -26.35 -20.98 9.42
N TYR A 440 -26.33 -20.10 8.40
CA TYR A 440 -25.91 -20.48 7.04
C TYR A 440 -24.50 -21.10 7.03
N TYR A 441 -23.50 -20.43 7.61
CA TYR A 441 -22.14 -20.98 7.70
C TYR A 441 -22.09 -22.34 8.42
N ASN A 442 -22.83 -22.50 9.52
CA ASN A 442 -22.87 -23.75 10.28
C ASN A 442 -23.57 -24.88 9.53
N SER A 443 -24.59 -24.57 8.72
CA SER A 443 -25.30 -25.55 7.89
C SER A 443 -24.49 -26.09 6.70
N LEU A 444 -23.37 -25.44 6.35
CA LEU A 444 -22.53 -25.89 5.24
C LEU A 444 -21.74 -27.16 5.64
N PRO A 445 -21.62 -28.14 4.73
CA PRO A 445 -20.68 -29.25 4.89
C PRO A 445 -19.26 -28.74 5.14
N ILE A 446 -18.45 -29.51 5.89
CA ILE A 446 -17.09 -29.11 6.29
C ILE A 446 -16.25 -28.65 5.09
N ASN A 447 -16.25 -29.41 4.00
CA ASN A 447 -15.51 -29.09 2.77
C ASN A 447 -16.03 -27.85 2.00
N LYS A 448 -17.16 -27.27 2.42
CA LYS A 448 -17.75 -26.05 1.84
C LYS A 448 -17.69 -24.86 2.79
N LYS A 449 -17.19 -25.02 4.02
CA LYS A 449 -16.96 -23.90 4.94
C LYS A 449 -15.79 -23.07 4.41
N ASP A 450 -16.09 -21.82 4.03
CA ASP A 450 -15.11 -20.90 3.48
C ASP A 450 -14.58 -19.98 4.59
N PRO A 451 -13.25 -19.93 4.86
CA PRO A 451 -12.69 -19.03 5.86
C PRO A 451 -13.01 -17.56 5.58
N LYS A 452 -13.26 -17.18 4.31
CA LYS A 452 -13.68 -15.82 3.96
C LYS A 452 -15.05 -15.48 4.53
N LEU A 453 -15.99 -16.43 4.52
CA LEU A 453 -17.31 -16.26 5.11
C LEU A 453 -17.23 -16.24 6.64
N LEU A 454 -16.45 -17.16 7.23
CA LEU A 454 -16.21 -17.18 8.68
C LEU A 454 -15.64 -15.83 9.15
N TYR A 455 -14.59 -15.32 8.49
CA TYR A 455 -14.02 -14.02 8.78
C TYR A 455 -15.06 -12.89 8.68
N THR A 456 -15.88 -12.89 7.62
CA THR A 456 -16.95 -11.91 7.44
C THR A 456 -17.92 -11.91 8.62
N ILE A 457 -18.32 -13.09 9.10
CA ILE A 457 -19.23 -13.21 10.25
C ILE A 457 -18.55 -12.75 11.54
N ILE A 458 -17.29 -13.16 11.77
CA ILE A 458 -16.49 -12.76 12.95
C ILE A 458 -16.47 -11.24 13.11
N LEU A 459 -16.36 -10.47 12.02
CA LEU A 459 -16.30 -9.01 12.06
C LEU A 459 -17.50 -8.35 12.75
N TYR A 460 -18.65 -9.01 12.74
CA TYR A 460 -19.91 -8.56 13.33
C TYR A 460 -20.28 -9.30 14.63
N GLY A 461 -19.41 -10.19 15.11
CA GLY A 461 -19.61 -10.93 16.36
C GLY A 461 -19.18 -10.15 17.60
N PHE A 462 -19.69 -10.55 18.77
CA PHE A 462 -19.36 -9.96 20.07
C PHE A 462 -17.86 -10.04 20.33
N ASN A 463 -17.23 -8.89 20.55
CA ASN A 463 -15.78 -8.72 20.67
C ASN A 463 -14.96 -9.41 19.56
N GLN A 464 -15.57 -9.76 18.43
CA GLN A 464 -14.97 -10.51 17.33
C GLN A 464 -14.27 -11.81 17.79
N GLN A 465 -14.79 -12.45 18.85
CA GLN A 465 -14.22 -13.69 19.37
C GLN A 465 -14.40 -14.85 18.39
N ILE A 466 -13.38 -15.70 18.31
CA ILE A 466 -13.42 -16.96 17.55
C ILE A 466 -13.85 -18.05 18.53
N ARG A 467 -15.11 -18.51 18.41
CA ARG A 467 -15.71 -19.45 19.36
C ARG A 467 -16.51 -20.53 18.63
N PHE A 468 -16.17 -21.78 18.94
CA PHE A 468 -16.85 -22.96 18.44
C PHE A 468 -17.41 -23.81 19.60
N ASN A 469 -18.45 -24.58 19.35
CA ASN A 469 -18.93 -25.62 20.28
C ASN A 469 -18.26 -26.98 19.98
N GLY A 470 -18.61 -28.02 20.76
CA GLY A 470 -18.08 -29.38 20.56
C GLY A 470 -18.45 -30.02 19.20
N ASN A 471 -19.42 -29.48 18.49
CA ASN A 471 -19.79 -29.90 17.13
C ASN A 471 -19.05 -29.08 16.04
N HIS A 472 -18.06 -28.27 16.43
CA HIS A 472 -17.33 -27.35 15.53
C HIS A 472 -18.25 -26.34 14.81
N GLU A 473 -19.35 -25.96 15.44
CA GLU A 473 -20.24 -24.89 14.97
C GLU A 473 -19.83 -23.56 15.60
N PHE A 474 -19.71 -22.52 14.75
CA PHE A 474 -19.40 -21.18 15.21
C PHE A 474 -20.58 -20.62 16.00
N ASN A 475 -20.34 -20.16 17.23
CA ASN A 475 -21.43 -19.81 18.16
C ASN A 475 -21.25 -18.46 18.86
N ASN A 476 -20.37 -17.57 18.37
CA ASN A 476 -20.22 -16.23 18.94
C ASN A 476 -21.54 -15.44 18.78
N PRO A 477 -22.04 -14.70 19.80
CA PRO A 477 -23.22 -13.86 19.65
C PRO A 477 -22.93 -12.61 18.79
N VAL A 478 -23.98 -11.87 18.42
CA VAL A 478 -23.86 -10.61 17.67
C VAL A 478 -23.09 -9.55 18.49
N GLY A 479 -22.34 -8.68 17.80
CA GLY A 479 -21.59 -7.60 18.41
C GLY A 479 -21.82 -6.24 17.76
N MET A 480 -21.20 -5.22 18.34
CA MET A 480 -21.28 -3.83 17.88
C MET A 480 -20.16 -3.44 16.90
N ARG A 481 -19.23 -4.35 16.58
CA ARG A 481 -18.14 -4.09 15.63
C ARG A 481 -18.59 -4.43 14.21
N TRP A 482 -17.87 -3.89 13.22
CA TRP A 482 -18.17 -4.08 11.80
C TRP A 482 -16.92 -3.93 10.93
N PHE A 483 -17.04 -4.25 9.64
CA PHE A 483 -16.00 -4.00 8.64
C PHE A 483 -15.87 -2.50 8.34
N ASN A 484 -14.84 -1.86 8.88
CA ASN A 484 -14.55 -0.43 8.73
C ASN A 484 -13.16 -0.19 8.13
N ASP A 485 -12.83 1.06 7.85
CA ASP A 485 -11.57 1.47 7.20
C ASP A 485 -10.31 0.99 7.93
N LYS A 486 -10.28 1.00 9.27
CA LYS A 486 -9.13 0.52 10.03
C LYS A 486 -8.96 -0.99 9.89
N VAL A 487 -10.06 -1.73 9.79
CA VAL A 487 -10.01 -3.18 9.54
C VAL A 487 -9.61 -3.46 8.09
N LEU A 488 -10.13 -2.69 7.13
CA LEU A 488 -9.74 -2.77 5.72
C LEU A 488 -8.24 -2.50 5.53
N GLU A 489 -7.72 -1.47 6.16
CA GLU A 489 -6.30 -1.10 6.13
C GLU A 489 -5.41 -2.22 6.73
N LYS A 490 -5.77 -2.77 7.90
CA LYS A 490 -5.09 -3.94 8.47
C LYS A 490 -5.15 -5.14 7.53
N MET A 491 -6.31 -5.41 6.94
CA MET A 491 -6.49 -6.53 6.02
C MET A 491 -5.59 -6.39 4.81
N ILE A 492 -5.51 -5.20 4.20
CA ILE A 492 -4.67 -4.94 3.02
C ILE A 492 -3.18 -5.07 3.36
N SER A 493 -2.72 -4.34 4.38
CA SER A 493 -1.30 -4.33 4.79
C SER A 493 -0.82 -5.70 5.25
N PHE A 494 -1.63 -6.42 6.06
CA PHE A 494 -1.32 -7.78 6.49
C PHE A 494 -1.31 -8.76 5.32
N SER A 495 -2.30 -8.68 4.41
CA SER A 495 -2.35 -9.54 3.22
C SER A 495 -1.15 -9.33 2.30
N ARG A 496 -0.65 -8.10 2.15
CA ARG A 496 0.59 -7.84 1.41
C ARG A 496 1.79 -8.45 2.11
N ALA A 497 1.98 -8.14 3.40
CA ALA A 497 3.12 -8.60 4.18
C ALA A 497 3.21 -10.14 4.24
N ILE A 498 2.08 -10.84 4.42
CA ILE A 498 2.08 -12.31 4.52
C ILE A 498 2.33 -13.00 3.17
N LYS A 499 1.92 -12.36 2.06
CA LYS A 499 2.18 -12.84 0.69
C LYS A 499 3.65 -12.72 0.32
N GLU A 500 4.31 -11.65 0.75
CA GLU A 500 5.74 -11.39 0.52
C GLU A 500 6.66 -12.30 1.36
N LYS A 501 6.15 -12.97 2.39
CA LYS A 501 6.92 -13.86 3.26
C LYS A 501 6.82 -15.33 2.85
N ASN A 502 7.89 -16.09 3.09
CA ASN A 502 7.87 -17.55 3.02
C ASN A 502 7.28 -18.13 4.32
N VAL A 503 5.96 -18.23 4.37
CA VAL A 503 5.21 -18.74 5.53
C VAL A 503 4.71 -20.16 5.25
N HIS A 504 5.05 -21.09 6.12
CA HIS A 504 4.50 -22.45 6.17
C HIS A 504 3.45 -22.53 7.28
N PHE A 505 2.28 -23.10 6.99
CA PHE A 505 1.17 -23.20 7.94
C PHE A 505 1.03 -24.63 8.44
N GLU A 506 0.95 -24.77 9.76
CA GLU A 506 0.65 -26.01 10.44
C GLU A 506 -0.51 -25.83 11.41
N SER A 507 -1.20 -26.93 11.69
CA SER A 507 -2.18 -27.00 12.76
C SER A 507 -2.00 -28.30 13.53
N LYS A 508 -1.01 -28.28 14.43
CA LYS A 508 -0.60 -29.44 15.24
C LYS A 508 -0.42 -29.04 16.70
N ASN A 509 -0.26 -30.04 17.56
CA ASN A 509 0.20 -29.78 18.91
C ASN A 509 1.62 -29.20 18.86
N TYR A 510 1.92 -28.18 19.68
CA TYR A 510 3.23 -27.52 19.68
C TYR A 510 4.39 -28.51 19.92
N SER A 511 4.16 -29.61 20.64
CA SER A 511 5.18 -30.63 20.89
C SER A 511 5.59 -31.40 19.64
N GLU A 512 4.73 -31.44 18.63
CA GLU A 512 5.00 -32.06 17.33
C GLU A 512 5.89 -31.18 16.46
N LEU A 513 5.98 -29.87 16.71
CA LEU A 513 6.84 -28.95 15.94
C LEU A 513 8.35 -29.19 16.16
N TYR A 514 8.71 -30.16 17.00
CA TYR A 514 10.10 -30.48 17.29
C TYR A 514 10.94 -30.79 16.04
N TYR A 515 10.32 -31.41 15.02
CA TYR A 515 11.01 -31.76 13.78
C TYR A 515 11.37 -30.52 12.93
N GLU A 516 10.66 -29.40 13.13
CA GLU A 516 10.93 -28.13 12.44
C GLU A 516 12.06 -27.34 13.11
N ALA A 517 12.40 -27.67 14.36
CA ALA A 517 13.39 -26.95 15.13
C ALA A 517 14.79 -27.56 14.95
N ASP A 518 15.71 -26.79 14.35
CA ASP A 518 17.13 -27.07 14.30
C ASP A 518 17.95 -25.96 15.01
N LYS A 519 19.28 -25.99 14.90
CA LYS A 519 20.18 -25.01 15.56
C LYS A 519 20.08 -23.59 14.98
N ASN A 520 19.57 -23.44 13.76
CA ASN A 520 19.32 -22.18 13.08
C ASN A 520 17.84 -21.76 13.17
N THR A 521 17.04 -22.45 13.99
CA THR A 521 15.65 -22.12 14.25
C THR A 521 15.53 -21.34 15.56
N PHE A 522 14.75 -20.26 15.53
CA PHE A 522 14.28 -19.57 16.73
C PHE A 522 12.80 -19.88 16.96
N THR A 523 12.48 -20.49 18.11
CA THR A 523 11.11 -20.89 18.46
C THR A 523 10.50 -19.90 19.44
N TYR A 524 9.45 -19.21 19.01
CA TYR A 524 8.64 -18.34 19.86
C TYR A 524 7.39 -19.07 20.34
N LEU A 525 7.11 -18.98 21.64
CA LEU A 525 5.97 -19.62 22.27
C LEU A 525 5.14 -18.58 23.03
N ASP A 526 3.86 -18.47 22.68
CA ASP A 526 2.88 -17.64 23.39
C ASP A 526 1.66 -18.49 23.78
N PRO A 527 1.86 -19.43 24.72
CA PRO A 527 0.80 -20.34 25.13
C PRO A 527 -0.35 -19.59 25.84
N PRO A 528 -1.52 -20.22 25.96
CA PRO A 528 -2.51 -19.81 26.95
C PRO A 528 -1.92 -19.59 28.35
N TYR A 529 -2.29 -18.49 29.02
CA TYR A 529 -1.75 -18.18 30.35
C TYR A 529 -2.61 -18.80 31.46
N MET A 530 -1.99 -19.59 32.34
CA MET A 530 -2.66 -20.27 33.47
C MET A 530 -3.43 -19.30 34.38
N LEU A 531 -2.88 -18.11 34.65
CA LEU A 531 -3.47 -17.14 35.57
C LEU A 531 -4.61 -16.31 34.94
N THR A 532 -4.93 -16.49 33.65
CA THR A 532 -5.93 -15.68 32.96
C THR A 532 -7.20 -16.46 32.60
N THR A 533 -8.25 -15.76 32.18
CA THR A 533 -9.56 -16.34 31.82
C THR A 533 -9.81 -16.31 30.31
N GLY A 534 -8.78 -16.59 29.51
CA GLY A 534 -8.93 -16.68 28.05
C GLY A 534 -9.91 -17.78 27.61
N SER A 535 -10.60 -17.60 26.49
CA SER A 535 -11.57 -18.59 25.99
C SER A 535 -10.95 -19.96 25.66
N TYR A 536 -9.65 -20.01 25.41
CA TYR A 536 -8.87 -21.22 25.18
C TYR A 536 -8.50 -21.96 26.47
N ASN A 537 -8.66 -21.35 27.66
CA ASN A 537 -8.30 -21.98 28.93
C ASN A 537 -9.36 -22.96 29.43
N ASP A 538 -10.62 -22.82 29.01
CA ASP A 538 -11.73 -23.54 29.66
C ASP A 538 -11.87 -25.01 29.23
N GLY A 539 -11.24 -25.43 28.13
CA GLY A 539 -11.30 -26.81 27.61
C GLY A 539 -12.71 -27.27 27.19
N LYS A 540 -13.71 -26.38 27.16
CA LYS A 540 -15.14 -26.71 26.96
C LYS A 540 -15.59 -26.59 25.50
N ARG A 541 -14.66 -26.40 24.57
CA ARG A 541 -14.94 -25.89 23.22
C ARG A 541 -14.33 -26.73 22.08
N GLY A 542 -14.10 -28.02 22.35
CA GLY A 542 -13.55 -28.97 21.36
C GLY A 542 -12.02 -29.04 21.29
N PHE A 543 -11.31 -28.28 22.14
CA PHE A 543 -9.85 -28.26 22.22
C PHE A 543 -9.39 -28.46 23.68
N GLN A 544 -8.20 -29.03 23.88
CA GLN A 544 -7.64 -29.28 25.21
C GLN A 544 -7.43 -27.96 25.96
N GLY A 545 -7.99 -27.84 27.17
CA GLY A 545 -7.82 -26.65 28.01
C GLY A 545 -6.41 -26.55 28.60
N TRP A 546 -6.03 -25.34 29.04
CA TRP A 546 -4.72 -25.09 29.66
C TRP A 546 -4.81 -25.17 31.18
N ASN A 547 -4.09 -26.13 31.75
CA ASN A 547 -4.01 -26.40 33.19
C ASN A 547 -2.53 -26.60 33.62
N ILE A 548 -2.33 -26.93 34.90
CA ILE A 548 -0.99 -27.16 35.47
C ILE A 548 -0.25 -28.31 34.75
N GLU A 549 -0.94 -29.37 34.35
CA GLU A 549 -0.32 -30.49 33.63
C GLU A 549 0.14 -30.09 32.22
N THR A 550 -0.64 -29.26 31.50
CA THR A 550 -0.24 -28.76 30.19
C THR A 550 0.88 -27.73 30.27
N GLU A 551 0.91 -26.92 31.34
CA GLU A 551 2.03 -26.01 31.63
C GLU A 551 3.32 -26.79 31.87
N ARG A 552 3.29 -27.85 32.68
CA ARG A 552 4.45 -28.73 32.88
C ARG A 552 4.92 -29.40 31.58
N LYS A 553 4.00 -29.87 30.73
CA LYS A 553 4.35 -30.42 29.41
C LYS A 553 5.03 -29.38 28.50
N LEU A 554 4.62 -28.10 28.60
CA LEU A 554 5.30 -27.02 27.88
C LEU A 554 6.73 -26.85 28.38
N PHE A 555 6.95 -26.86 29.70
CA PHE A 555 8.28 -26.78 30.30
C PHE A 555 9.17 -27.95 29.84
N ASP A 556 8.65 -29.18 29.84
CA ASP A 556 9.39 -30.35 29.34
C ASP A 556 9.79 -30.20 27.86
N PHE A 557 8.90 -29.62 27.03
CA PHE A 557 9.17 -29.37 25.62
C PHE A 557 10.28 -28.34 25.42
N VAL A 558 10.25 -27.21 26.13
CA VAL A 558 11.29 -26.17 25.98
C VAL A 558 12.61 -26.58 26.63
N ASP A 559 12.60 -27.38 27.71
CA ASP A 559 13.80 -27.99 28.27
C ASP A 559 14.44 -28.97 27.27
N LYS A 560 13.63 -29.67 26.47
CA LYS A 560 14.12 -30.50 25.36
C LYS A 560 14.78 -29.65 24.27
N LEU A 561 14.19 -28.52 23.88
CA LEU A 561 14.81 -27.57 22.94
C LEU A 561 16.16 -27.06 23.48
N ASN A 562 16.21 -26.69 24.75
CA ASN A 562 17.43 -26.21 25.40
C ASN A 562 18.56 -27.24 25.37
N ARG A 563 18.28 -28.51 25.71
CA ARG A 563 19.28 -29.60 25.72
C ARG A 563 19.93 -29.85 24.36
N GLU A 564 19.26 -29.50 23.27
CA GLU A 564 19.82 -29.61 21.91
C GLU A 564 20.40 -28.29 21.39
N GLY A 565 20.47 -27.26 22.24
CA GLY A 565 21.01 -25.95 21.90
C GLY A 565 20.13 -25.14 20.95
N LYS A 566 18.81 -25.39 20.93
CA LYS A 566 17.85 -24.67 20.08
C LYS A 566 17.32 -23.45 20.83
N SER A 567 17.36 -22.28 20.19
CA SER A 567 16.98 -21.01 20.82
C SER A 567 15.46 -20.89 20.93
N PHE A 568 14.97 -20.43 22.08
CA PHE A 568 13.54 -20.17 22.29
C PHE A 568 13.27 -18.89 23.06
N MET A 569 12.06 -18.36 22.87
CA MET A 569 11.49 -17.30 23.70
C MET A 569 10.05 -17.62 24.05
N ILE A 570 9.68 -17.45 25.33
CA ILE A 570 8.33 -17.64 25.81
C ILE A 570 7.78 -16.29 26.28
N SER A 571 6.62 -15.88 25.77
CA SER A 571 5.81 -14.84 26.42
C SER A 571 4.91 -15.48 27.46
N TYR A 572 4.94 -14.97 28.70
CA TYR A 572 4.08 -15.50 29.77
C TYR A 572 3.71 -14.46 30.83
N VAL A 573 2.92 -14.88 31.82
CA VAL A 573 2.50 -14.04 32.95
C VAL A 573 2.98 -14.64 34.27
N LEU A 574 3.85 -13.90 34.97
CA LEU A 574 4.35 -14.29 36.28
C LEU A 574 3.36 -13.95 37.39
N GLU A 575 2.66 -12.81 37.25
CA GLU A 575 1.70 -12.32 38.23
C GLU A 575 0.47 -11.70 37.54
N HIS A 576 -0.73 -12.03 38.05
CA HIS A 576 -1.98 -11.41 37.62
C HIS A 576 -2.95 -11.24 38.80
N ASN A 577 -3.44 -10.01 39.01
CA ASN A 577 -4.43 -9.68 40.06
C ASN A 577 -4.02 -10.22 41.45
N GLY A 578 -2.74 -10.09 41.81
CA GLY A 578 -2.18 -10.54 43.10
C GLY A 578 -1.96 -12.05 43.24
N LYS A 579 -2.25 -12.85 42.19
CA LYS A 579 -1.86 -14.27 42.12
C LYS A 579 -0.51 -14.40 41.43
N PHE A 580 0.41 -15.16 42.04
CA PHE A 580 1.77 -15.38 41.55
C PHE A 580 1.96 -16.84 41.12
N ASN A 581 2.65 -17.07 39.99
CA ASN A 581 2.95 -18.42 39.50
C ASN A 581 4.28 -18.94 40.07
N LEU A 582 4.22 -19.60 41.22
CA LEU A 582 5.39 -20.15 41.91
C LEU A 582 6.08 -21.29 41.13
N GLU A 583 5.32 -22.11 40.36
CA GLU A 583 5.93 -23.20 39.59
C GLU A 583 6.78 -22.66 38.45
N LEU A 584 6.29 -21.64 37.74
CA LEU A 584 7.03 -20.94 36.69
C LEU A 584 8.31 -20.28 37.23
N ASP A 585 8.20 -19.53 38.32
CA ASP A 585 9.34 -18.82 38.94
C ASP A 585 10.45 -19.78 39.36
N LYS A 586 10.05 -20.90 39.99
CA LYS A 586 10.97 -21.97 40.37
C LYS A 586 11.63 -22.62 39.15
N TRP A 587 10.86 -22.93 38.11
CA TRP A 587 11.39 -23.55 36.88
C TRP A 587 12.41 -22.65 36.18
N ILE A 588 12.12 -21.34 36.03
CA ILE A 588 13.05 -20.36 35.45
C ILE A 588 14.36 -20.34 36.23
N SER A 589 14.26 -20.25 37.56
CA SER A 589 15.42 -20.15 38.47
C SER A 589 16.28 -21.41 38.45
N GLU A 590 15.66 -22.60 38.52
CA GLU A 590 16.37 -23.89 38.51
C GLU A 590 17.09 -24.16 37.19
N ARG A 591 16.52 -23.70 36.07
CA ARG A 591 17.11 -23.85 34.74
C ARG A 591 18.03 -22.71 34.33
N ARG A 592 18.11 -21.65 35.14
CA ARG A 592 18.87 -20.42 34.85
C ARG A 592 18.51 -19.81 33.49
N TYR A 593 17.23 -19.85 33.14
CA TYR A 593 16.74 -19.12 31.98
C TYR A 593 16.75 -17.62 32.25
N GLU A 594 17.00 -16.84 31.21
CA GLU A 594 17.00 -15.38 31.30
C GLU A 594 15.55 -14.90 31.40
N LEU A 595 15.29 -14.04 32.39
CA LEU A 595 13.98 -13.45 32.64
C LEU A 595 14.01 -11.96 32.29
N ILE A 596 13.26 -11.58 31.27
CA ILE A 596 13.16 -10.19 30.82
C ILE A 596 11.81 -9.64 31.26
N ASN A 597 11.84 -8.63 32.13
CA ASN A 597 10.63 -7.94 32.57
C ASN A 597 10.19 -6.94 31.49
N LEU A 598 8.93 -7.01 31.09
CA LEU A 598 8.36 -6.06 30.16
C LEU A 598 7.70 -4.90 30.89
N GLU A 599 7.67 -3.74 30.23
CA GLU A 599 6.96 -2.59 30.74
C GLU A 599 5.45 -2.89 30.86
N PRO A 600 4.81 -2.52 31.97
CA PRO A 600 3.40 -2.76 32.16
C PRO A 600 2.58 -1.97 31.14
N ILE A 601 1.66 -2.66 30.46
CA ILE A 601 0.72 -2.01 29.54
C ILE A 601 -0.31 -1.24 30.37
N VAL A 602 -0.39 0.07 30.16
CA VAL A 602 -1.35 0.95 30.86
C VAL A 602 -2.77 0.39 30.79
N GLY A 603 -3.39 0.21 31.96
CA GLY A 603 -4.74 -0.35 32.10
C GLY A 603 -4.82 -1.88 32.18
N ASN A 604 -3.68 -2.58 32.24
CA ASN A 604 -3.62 -4.03 32.40
C ASN A 604 -2.84 -4.42 33.67
N ASN A 605 -3.47 -5.17 34.57
CA ASN A 605 -2.87 -5.64 35.84
C ASN A 605 -2.13 -6.99 35.65
N ARG A 606 -1.40 -7.13 34.54
CA ARG A 606 -0.62 -8.33 34.20
C ARG A 606 0.85 -7.96 34.16
N LYS A 607 1.67 -8.71 34.90
CA LYS A 607 3.12 -8.65 34.77
C LYS A 607 3.54 -9.64 33.69
N GLU A 608 3.54 -9.18 32.44
CA GLU A 608 4.03 -9.97 31.30
C GLU A 608 5.56 -10.00 31.29
N ILE A 609 6.10 -11.18 30.96
CA ILE A 609 7.54 -11.46 30.97
C ILE A 609 7.92 -12.17 29.68
N LEU A 610 9.19 -12.05 29.28
CA LEU A 610 9.82 -12.93 28.30
C LEU A 610 10.83 -13.83 28.99
N ILE A 611 10.89 -15.09 28.57
CA ILE A 611 11.81 -16.10 29.09
C ILE A 611 12.63 -16.64 27.92
N THR A 612 13.96 -16.58 27.99
CA THR A 612 14.86 -17.05 26.93
C THR A 612 15.94 -17.99 27.45
N ASN A 613 16.45 -18.87 26.58
CA ASN A 613 17.62 -19.72 26.88
C ASN A 613 18.94 -19.21 26.27
N PHE A 614 18.97 -17.94 25.91
CA PHE A 614 20.14 -17.21 25.42
C PHE A 614 20.14 -15.80 26.03
N SER A 615 21.30 -15.15 25.96
CA SER A 615 21.46 -13.73 26.30
C SER A 615 21.95 -13.01 25.06
N ILE A 616 21.44 -11.80 24.79
CA ILE A 616 21.83 -10.98 23.62
C ILE A 616 23.35 -10.73 23.59
N ASN A 617 24.00 -10.72 24.77
CA ASN A 617 25.44 -10.48 24.90
C ASN A 617 26.30 -11.77 24.96
N ALA A 618 25.75 -12.93 24.61
CA ALA A 618 26.50 -14.18 24.58
C ALA A 618 26.16 -14.98 23.32
N ASP A 619 27.19 -15.25 22.49
CA ASP A 619 27.14 -16.01 21.21
C ASP A 619 26.65 -17.47 21.33
N SER A 620 26.01 -17.84 22.43
CA SER A 620 25.78 -19.22 22.79
C SER A 620 24.59 -19.37 23.75
N THR A 621 23.69 -20.31 23.46
CA THR A 621 22.66 -20.78 24.41
C THR A 621 23.31 -21.22 25.73
N PHE A 622 22.59 -21.17 26.85
CA PHE A 622 23.17 -21.51 28.16
C PHE A 622 23.79 -22.93 28.20
N TYR A 623 23.30 -23.84 27.36
CA TYR A 623 23.89 -25.17 27.14
C TYR A 623 25.37 -25.12 26.70
N ASN A 624 25.74 -24.17 25.84
CA ASN A 624 27.13 -24.01 25.40
C ASN A 624 28.04 -23.49 26.52
N LYS A 625 27.51 -22.71 27.48
CA LYS A 625 28.27 -22.27 28.66
C LYS A 625 28.58 -23.44 29.59
N GLU A 626 27.66 -24.40 29.74
CA GLU A 626 27.89 -25.62 30.52
C GLU A 626 28.98 -26.49 29.87
N GLN A 627 28.96 -26.69 28.53
CA GLN A 627 30.04 -27.44 27.86
C GLN A 627 31.41 -26.74 27.90
N ILE A 628 31.49 -25.40 27.85
CA ILE A 628 32.76 -24.67 28.02
C ILE A 628 33.27 -24.84 29.46
N SER A 629 32.38 -24.85 30.45
CA SER A 629 32.74 -25.07 31.85
C SER A 629 33.16 -26.53 32.12
N GLU A 630 32.45 -27.51 31.56
CA GLU A 630 32.79 -28.93 31.67
C GLU A 630 34.07 -29.27 30.90
N ARG A 631 34.29 -28.71 29.70
CA ARG A 631 35.58 -28.86 28.98
C ARG A 631 36.74 -28.24 29.74
N ARG A 632 36.54 -27.10 30.42
CA ARG A 632 37.56 -26.52 31.32
C ARG A 632 37.83 -27.38 32.55
N ILE A 633 36.79 -27.99 33.14
CA ILE A 633 36.92 -28.90 34.29
C ILE A 633 37.60 -30.22 33.89
N ILE A 634 37.26 -30.79 32.73
CA ILE A 634 37.88 -32.02 32.19
C ILE A 634 39.35 -31.75 31.77
N SER A 635 39.67 -30.57 31.23
CA SER A 635 41.08 -30.19 30.95
C SER A 635 41.92 -30.04 32.22
N LYS A 636 41.35 -29.51 33.31
CA LYS A 636 42.04 -29.41 34.61
C LYS A 636 42.22 -30.75 35.33
N LEU A 637 41.33 -31.72 35.07
CA LEU A 637 41.41 -33.08 35.63
C LEU A 637 42.36 -33.99 34.83
N THR A 638 42.67 -33.67 33.57
CA THR A 638 43.65 -34.40 32.76
C THR A 638 45.08 -33.90 32.97
N ASP A 639 45.27 -32.62 33.31
CA ASP A 639 46.59 -32.06 33.66
C ASP A 639 47.11 -32.49 35.07
N THR A 640 46.26 -33.08 35.91
CA THR A 640 46.64 -33.56 37.25
C THR A 640 47.02 -35.04 37.31
N TYR A 641 46.95 -35.79 36.20
CA TYR A 641 47.32 -37.21 36.12
C TYR A 641 48.63 -37.51 35.37
N HIS A 642 49.40 -36.48 34.97
CA HIS A 642 50.71 -36.63 34.31
C HIS A 642 51.90 -36.05 35.09
N SER A 643 51.75 -35.82 36.39
CA SER A 643 52.85 -35.51 37.30
C SER A 643 52.91 -36.52 38.46
N SER A 644 53.43 -37.71 38.15
CA SER A 644 53.96 -38.69 39.11
C SER A 644 55.07 -39.48 38.42
#